data_AF-A0A8H5D714-F1
#
_entry.id   AF-A0A8H5D714-F1
#
_cell.length_a   1.000
_cell.length_b   1.000
_cell.length_c   1.000
_cell.angle_alpha   90.00
_cell.angle_beta   90.00
_cell.angle_gamma   90.00
#
_symmetry.space_group_name_H-M   'P 1'
#
loop_
_entity.id
_entity.type
_entity.pdbx_description
1 polymer ?
#
loop_
_entity_poly.entity_id
_entity_poly.type
_entity_poly.pdbx_seq_one_letter_code
_entity_poly.pdbx_strand_id
1 'polypeptide(L)'
;MTQFRILVASYTDEISTLLFDDAKGSLDVVSSVKVGHHPSWITFHPSDRSIIFAGLEQSDGIVVALRFDEEGRGEVIRKTQSGGRDPCSLLATKDELFVANYSSGTLGFIPLEKSAPFISASSSARKLQLAGTGPNKDRQEGSHPHQVVFLDKYNELLVPDLGADHVRRFKKSSDGAWVLHGHIQYELGGGPRHVAYYNGELFTLLELSSRLARHTFPPLPDFPKFVTSTPTMSSPPSPPHDMLAAEILIPEPNSSFPTPYIYLSNRNDPSSEGDILSIFDFTSDASKLELIAEVRTGLKHVRGIFFGGKDDKYLVVGGVNGGGVKVFERVSGGRGLKEVAKNESITAPTGFLWKFATISNDHQELPLAGVRVLELGQLIAGPFAGQLLGQFGAEVIKVEPPKVGDPLRVWRELDIDGTSPWFRSIARNKKSVAIDLRRPEGRELVRELAIKSDVIIENFKPGTLERWQLGPEDLHQRNPSLIFTRVSGYGQTGPWAPRPGYASVCEAESGFRYINGFPDVQSGGLSGPPVRPNISLGDSIAGLHAAFGTVLALLQRQNKLKTNLGATGSTVDVSIVESMLNLMEGIIPEYDRKGKTRGPSGSSVTGIVPTNAYPCLPSPDAPETPCYIVIGANGDTIYKRLMDTIGRSDLTGPEYLQNHHRVKKQVQIEEAISAWTSQHSAEEVIEMMNRAGVPVGRVVTVKEVVENEQIQARGAVQEVLVEKEGGQSWNVKMQGTFPLLDGVDSKPKWAGPDLGFHTDEVLRNNLGLSEDAVSKLRLDGIIG
;
A
#
# COMPACT_ATOMS: atom_id res chain seq x y z
N MET A 1 -21.08 -7.29 3.65
CA MET A 1 -21.97 -6.73 2.61
C MET A 1 -21.10 -5.86 1.75
N THR A 2 -21.04 -6.07 0.44
CA THR A 2 -20.12 -5.30 -0.41
C THR A 2 -20.91 -4.36 -1.30
N GLN A 3 -20.73 -3.06 -1.07
CA GLN A 3 -21.27 -2.04 -1.95
C GLN A 3 -20.15 -1.56 -2.87
N PHE A 4 -20.50 -1.32 -4.13
CA PHE A 4 -19.58 -0.80 -5.13
C PHE A 4 -20.20 0.42 -5.78
N ARG A 5 -19.39 1.45 -6.03
CA ARG A 5 -19.80 2.60 -6.83
C ARG A 5 -19.29 2.41 -8.25
N ILE A 6 -20.14 2.60 -9.24
CA ILE A 6 -19.79 2.47 -10.64
C ILE A 6 -20.02 3.83 -11.28
N LEU A 7 -18.94 4.47 -11.72
CA LEU A 7 -19.03 5.68 -12.53
C LEU A 7 -19.39 5.28 -13.95
N VAL A 8 -20.38 5.96 -14.54
CA VAL A 8 -20.92 5.65 -15.85
C VAL A 8 -20.82 6.88 -16.75
N ALA A 9 -19.94 6.78 -17.74
CA ALA A 9 -19.87 7.67 -18.89
C ALA A 9 -21.01 7.35 -19.86
N SER A 10 -21.50 8.34 -20.59
CA SER A 10 -22.68 8.20 -21.45
C SER A 10 -22.68 9.17 -22.62
N TYR A 11 -23.53 8.95 -23.62
CA TYR A 11 -23.84 9.95 -24.66
C TYR A 11 -24.90 10.97 -24.23
N THR A 12 -24.89 11.36 -22.96
CA THR A 12 -25.73 12.45 -22.42
C THR A 12 -24.85 13.67 -22.09
N ASP A 13 -25.26 14.52 -21.15
CA ASP A 13 -24.43 15.61 -20.61
C ASP A 13 -23.73 15.24 -19.29
N GLU A 14 -23.94 14.02 -18.79
CA GLU A 14 -23.65 13.64 -17.41
C GLU A 14 -22.78 12.40 -17.29
N ILE A 15 -21.98 12.38 -16.22
CA ILE A 15 -21.40 11.16 -15.65
C ILE A 15 -22.22 10.82 -14.41
N SER A 16 -22.81 9.63 -14.40
CA SER A 16 -23.63 9.14 -13.29
C SER A 16 -22.82 8.21 -12.39
N THR A 17 -23.13 8.18 -11.10
CA THR A 17 -22.63 7.17 -10.17
C THR A 17 -23.76 6.23 -9.79
N LEU A 18 -23.56 4.94 -10.05
CA LEU A 18 -24.43 3.86 -9.57
C LEU A 18 -23.87 3.25 -8.29
N LEU A 19 -24.73 2.83 -7.38
CA LEU A 19 -24.40 2.00 -6.22
C LEU A 19 -24.89 0.58 -6.50
N PHE A 20 -23.96 -0.35 -6.67
CA PHE A 20 -24.22 -1.78 -6.77
C PHE A 20 -24.12 -2.42 -5.37
N ASP A 21 -25.22 -2.99 -4.89
CA ASP A 21 -25.29 -3.73 -3.62
C ASP A 21 -25.37 -5.23 -3.93
N ASP A 22 -24.25 -5.94 -3.70
CA ASP A 22 -24.10 -7.35 -4.08
C ASP A 22 -25.10 -8.28 -3.37
N ALA A 23 -25.41 -7.95 -2.12
CA ALA A 23 -26.29 -8.73 -1.27
C ALA A 23 -27.76 -8.54 -1.66
N LYS A 24 -28.12 -7.34 -2.12
CA LYS A 24 -29.50 -7.03 -2.57
C LYS A 24 -29.73 -7.30 -4.04
N GLY A 25 -28.67 -7.42 -4.85
CA GLY A 25 -28.78 -7.44 -6.31
C GLY A 25 -29.38 -6.15 -6.87
N SER A 26 -29.13 -5.01 -6.23
CA SER A 26 -29.63 -3.70 -6.65
C SER A 26 -28.55 -2.86 -7.31
N LEU A 27 -28.97 -1.96 -8.22
CA LEU A 27 -28.10 -1.03 -8.92
C LEU A 27 -28.81 0.33 -9.00
N ASP A 28 -28.47 1.23 -8.09
CA ASP A 28 -29.23 2.45 -7.85
C ASP A 28 -28.42 3.70 -8.23
N VAL A 29 -29.03 4.69 -8.87
CA VAL A 29 -28.34 5.98 -9.14
C VAL A 29 -28.21 6.75 -7.83
N VAL A 30 -26.98 7.12 -7.44
CA VAL A 30 -26.72 7.88 -6.20
C VAL A 30 -26.30 9.33 -6.43
N SER A 31 -25.74 9.63 -7.59
CA SER A 31 -25.38 11.00 -7.98
C SER A 31 -25.18 11.09 -9.50
N SER A 32 -25.25 12.31 -10.02
CA SER A 32 -24.82 12.65 -11.37
C SER A 32 -24.10 13.99 -11.35
N VAL A 33 -23.12 14.15 -12.23
CA VAL A 33 -22.45 15.44 -12.45
C VAL A 33 -22.57 15.81 -13.92
N LYS A 34 -22.97 17.06 -14.20
CA LYS A 34 -23.00 17.61 -15.54
C LYS A 34 -21.60 18.06 -15.95
N VAL A 35 -21.07 17.49 -17.04
CA VAL A 35 -19.66 17.64 -17.42
C VAL A 35 -19.48 18.32 -18.78
N GLY A 36 -20.50 18.19 -19.63
CA GLY A 36 -20.46 18.55 -21.05
C GLY A 36 -21.08 17.42 -21.87
N HIS A 37 -21.44 17.69 -23.10
CA HIS A 37 -22.19 16.75 -23.94
C HIS A 37 -21.28 15.63 -24.49
N HIS A 38 -21.79 14.41 -24.47
CA HIS A 38 -21.11 13.16 -24.79
C HIS A 38 -19.81 12.88 -24.00
N PRO A 39 -19.84 12.84 -22.66
CA PRO A 39 -18.71 12.34 -21.89
C PRO A 39 -18.58 10.84 -22.11
N SER A 40 -17.78 10.49 -23.10
CA SER A 40 -17.41 9.15 -23.44
C SER A 40 -16.09 8.79 -22.74
N TRP A 41 -15.82 7.49 -22.61
CA TRP A 41 -14.51 6.94 -22.21
C TRP A 41 -13.83 7.65 -21.04
N ILE A 42 -13.92 7.03 -19.87
CA ILE A 42 -13.36 7.56 -18.63
C ILE A 42 -12.16 6.73 -18.17
N THR A 43 -11.16 7.40 -17.58
CA THR A 43 -10.00 6.75 -16.98
C THR A 43 -9.60 7.43 -15.68
N PHE A 44 -9.05 6.67 -14.72
CA PHE A 44 -8.54 7.24 -13.48
C PHE A 44 -7.20 7.95 -13.70
N HIS A 45 -6.92 8.96 -12.87
CA HIS A 45 -5.54 9.37 -12.67
C HIS A 45 -4.76 8.22 -11.98
N PRO A 46 -3.53 7.88 -12.43
CA PRO A 46 -2.82 6.67 -11.98
C PRO A 46 -2.46 6.67 -10.49
N SER A 47 -2.31 7.85 -9.88
CA SER A 47 -1.89 7.99 -8.48
C SER A 47 -2.97 8.58 -7.57
N ASP A 48 -4.09 9.08 -8.12
CA ASP A 48 -5.16 9.70 -7.34
C ASP A 48 -6.51 9.25 -7.91
N ARG A 49 -7.08 8.19 -7.33
CA ARG A 49 -8.36 7.63 -7.77
C ARG A 49 -9.57 8.50 -7.44
N SER A 50 -9.39 9.63 -6.74
CA SER A 50 -10.44 10.65 -6.65
C SER A 50 -10.59 11.42 -7.96
N ILE A 51 -9.57 11.40 -8.83
CA ILE A 51 -9.57 12.12 -10.10
C ILE A 51 -9.84 11.16 -11.26
N ILE A 52 -10.74 11.59 -12.15
CA ILE A 52 -10.98 10.93 -13.43
C ILE A 52 -10.80 11.92 -14.58
N PHE A 53 -10.44 11.40 -15.74
CA PHE A 53 -10.47 12.12 -17.01
C PHE A 53 -11.58 11.55 -17.89
N ALA A 54 -12.31 12.43 -18.57
CA ALA A 54 -13.39 12.08 -19.50
C ALA A 54 -13.21 12.81 -20.84
N GLY A 55 -13.39 12.10 -21.95
CA GLY A 55 -13.34 12.66 -23.30
C GLY A 55 -14.75 13.07 -23.75
N LEU A 56 -14.95 14.35 -24.08
CA LEU A 56 -16.20 14.79 -24.69
C LEU A 56 -16.14 14.48 -26.18
N GLU A 57 -16.83 13.42 -26.62
CA GLU A 57 -16.85 12.93 -28.01
C GLU A 57 -17.65 13.89 -28.89
N GLN A 58 -17.01 15.01 -29.21
CA GLN A 58 -17.55 16.13 -29.97
C GLN A 58 -16.50 16.71 -30.93
N SER A 59 -16.98 17.49 -31.91
CA SER A 59 -16.14 18.18 -32.89
C SER A 59 -15.08 19.10 -32.30
N ASP A 60 -15.32 19.62 -31.09
CA ASP A 60 -14.42 20.59 -30.44
C ASP A 60 -13.30 19.92 -29.62
N GLY A 61 -13.40 18.61 -29.39
CA GLY A 61 -12.36 17.80 -28.77
C GLY A 61 -11.90 18.26 -27.40
N ILE A 62 -12.71 18.00 -26.37
CA ILE A 62 -12.42 18.42 -25.00
C ILE A 62 -12.14 17.21 -24.12
N VAL A 63 -11.14 17.34 -23.25
CA VAL A 63 -10.92 16.46 -22.10
C VAL A 63 -11.30 17.21 -20.83
N VAL A 64 -12.05 16.54 -19.96
CA VAL A 64 -12.48 17.07 -18.66
C VAL A 64 -11.81 16.28 -17.55
N ALA A 65 -11.17 16.98 -16.61
CA ALA A 65 -10.76 16.40 -15.34
C ALA A 65 -11.85 16.64 -14.30
N LEU A 66 -12.20 15.59 -13.55
CA LEU A 66 -13.21 15.63 -12.50
C LEU A 66 -12.66 15.09 -11.21
N ARG A 67 -13.13 15.62 -10.09
CA ARG A 67 -12.89 15.08 -8.74
C ARG A 67 -14.17 14.46 -8.23
N PHE A 68 -14.07 13.25 -7.66
CA PHE A 68 -15.17 12.54 -7.02
C PHE A 68 -14.83 12.24 -5.56
N ASP A 69 -15.76 12.53 -4.64
CA ASP A 69 -15.67 12.15 -3.24
C ASP A 69 -15.98 10.66 -3.00
N GLU A 70 -15.90 10.21 -1.74
CA GLU A 70 -16.16 8.82 -1.38
C GLU A 70 -17.61 8.38 -1.62
N GLU A 71 -18.57 9.30 -1.47
CA GLU A 71 -19.99 9.08 -1.76
C GLU A 71 -20.28 8.99 -3.26
N GLY A 72 -19.30 9.33 -4.10
CA GLY A 72 -19.39 9.31 -5.55
C GLY A 72 -20.00 10.58 -6.14
N ARG A 73 -20.04 11.69 -5.41
CA ARG A 73 -20.42 13.00 -5.94
C ARG A 73 -19.22 13.62 -6.64
N GLY A 74 -19.43 14.06 -7.88
CA GLY A 74 -18.39 14.58 -8.75
C GLY A 74 -18.48 16.09 -8.95
N GLU A 75 -17.33 16.73 -9.18
CA GLU A 75 -17.22 18.11 -9.66
C GLU A 75 -16.22 18.21 -10.81
N VAL A 76 -16.48 19.10 -11.77
CA VAL A 76 -15.53 19.42 -12.84
C VAL A 76 -14.46 20.36 -12.31
N ILE A 77 -13.20 19.95 -12.36
CA ILE A 77 -12.07 20.76 -11.88
C ILE A 77 -11.30 21.44 -13.02
N ARG A 78 -11.24 20.81 -14.20
CA ARG A 78 -10.50 21.35 -15.35
C ARG A 78 -11.05 20.86 -16.69
N LYS A 79 -10.86 21.67 -17.73
CA LYS A 79 -11.06 21.31 -19.14
C LYS A 79 -9.82 21.67 -19.93
N THR A 80 -9.47 20.86 -20.92
CA THR A 80 -8.40 21.14 -21.87
C THR A 80 -8.74 20.56 -23.25
N GLN A 81 -7.97 20.95 -24.26
CA GLN A 81 -8.10 20.46 -25.62
C GLN A 81 -7.48 19.06 -25.74
N SER A 82 -8.18 18.14 -26.40
CA SER A 82 -7.72 16.78 -26.68
C SER A 82 -6.64 16.71 -27.77
N GLY A 83 -6.48 17.79 -28.56
CA GLY A 83 -5.59 17.83 -29.71
C GLY A 83 -6.21 17.27 -31.00
N GLY A 84 -7.52 17.06 -31.04
CA GLY A 84 -8.26 16.56 -32.20
C GLY A 84 -9.77 16.71 -32.05
N ARG A 85 -10.55 15.93 -32.81
CA ARG A 85 -12.02 15.88 -32.76
C ARG A 85 -12.49 14.50 -32.31
N ASP A 86 -13.57 14.46 -31.55
CA ASP A 86 -14.21 13.24 -31.05
C ASP A 86 -13.24 12.32 -30.26
N PRO A 87 -12.73 12.78 -29.09
CA PRO A 87 -11.87 11.99 -28.22
C PRO A 87 -12.62 10.76 -27.71
N CYS A 88 -12.26 9.59 -28.25
CA CYS A 88 -12.95 8.32 -28.07
C CYS A 88 -12.15 7.28 -27.29
N SER A 89 -10.98 7.64 -26.76
CA SER A 89 -10.20 6.81 -25.85
C SER A 89 -9.23 7.66 -25.05
N LEU A 90 -9.10 7.34 -23.76
CA LEU A 90 -8.20 8.00 -22.82
C LEU A 90 -7.36 6.98 -22.08
N LEU A 91 -6.07 7.26 -21.93
CA LEU A 91 -5.16 6.46 -21.11
C LEU A 91 -4.23 7.39 -20.33
N ALA A 92 -4.32 7.37 -19.00
CA ALA A 92 -3.43 8.14 -18.14
C ALA A 92 -2.24 7.29 -17.70
N THR A 93 -1.03 7.82 -17.89
CA THR A 93 0.20 7.35 -17.25
C THR A 93 0.66 8.36 -16.22
N LYS A 94 1.75 8.09 -15.49
CA LYS A 94 2.25 9.01 -14.45
C LYS A 94 2.52 10.42 -14.98
N ASP A 95 2.98 10.54 -16.22
CA ASP A 95 3.50 11.79 -16.77
C ASP A 95 2.63 12.37 -17.91
N GLU A 96 1.81 11.55 -18.56
CA GLU A 96 1.06 11.94 -19.76
C GLU A 96 -0.33 11.28 -19.80
N LEU A 97 -1.33 12.04 -20.24
CA LEU A 97 -2.65 11.56 -20.66
C LEU A 97 -2.70 11.46 -22.19
N PHE A 98 -2.84 10.24 -22.69
CA PHE A 98 -3.02 9.94 -24.10
C PHE A 98 -4.48 10.04 -24.50
N VAL A 99 -4.73 10.58 -25.70
CA VAL A 99 -6.08 10.75 -26.25
C VAL A 99 -6.13 10.28 -27.70
N ALA A 100 -6.99 9.33 -28.03
CA ALA A 100 -7.31 9.01 -29.42
C ALA A 100 -8.52 9.85 -29.90
N ASN A 101 -8.31 10.64 -30.93
CA ASN A 101 -9.34 11.50 -31.51
C ASN A 101 -9.84 10.87 -32.82
N TYR A 102 -11.06 10.36 -32.79
CA TYR A 102 -11.63 9.51 -33.83
C TYR A 102 -11.69 10.23 -35.18
N SER A 103 -12.51 11.28 -35.29
CA SER A 103 -12.84 11.92 -36.58
C SER A 103 -11.74 12.84 -37.14
N SER A 104 -10.72 13.17 -36.36
CA SER A 104 -9.54 13.90 -36.85
C SER A 104 -8.37 12.99 -37.20
N GLY A 105 -8.41 11.71 -36.82
CA GLY A 105 -7.29 10.81 -37.01
C GLY A 105 -6.04 11.25 -36.24
N THR A 106 -6.17 11.80 -35.03
CA THR A 106 -5.02 12.33 -34.26
C THR A 106 -4.86 11.66 -32.91
N LEU A 107 -3.61 11.53 -32.47
CA LEU A 107 -3.25 11.20 -31.09
C LEU A 107 -2.86 12.48 -30.35
N GLY A 108 -3.52 12.75 -29.23
CA GLY A 108 -3.18 13.82 -28.29
C GLY A 108 -2.33 13.31 -27.13
N PHE A 109 -1.37 14.11 -26.70
CA PHE A 109 -0.50 13.86 -25.54
C PHE A 109 -0.54 15.08 -24.63
N ILE A 110 -1.20 14.94 -23.48
CA ILE A 110 -1.39 16.01 -22.51
C ILE A 110 -0.46 15.73 -21.33
N PRO A 111 0.54 16.58 -21.05
CA PRO A 111 1.40 16.41 -19.88
C PRO A 111 0.58 16.48 -18.59
N LEU A 112 0.87 15.61 -17.64
CA LEU A 112 0.26 15.63 -16.32
C LEU A 112 1.16 16.34 -15.30
N GLU A 113 0.57 17.22 -14.49
CA GLU A 113 1.22 17.92 -13.38
C GLU A 113 1.33 17.00 -12.15
N LYS A 114 2.20 17.32 -11.18
CA LYS A 114 2.39 16.49 -9.97
C LYS A 114 1.27 16.61 -8.94
N SER A 115 0.43 17.63 -9.05
CA SER A 115 -0.63 17.94 -8.10
C SER A 115 -1.94 18.21 -8.83
N ALA A 116 -3.06 17.98 -8.16
CA ALA A 116 -4.37 18.35 -8.67
C ALA A 116 -4.39 19.82 -9.16
N PRO A 117 -5.00 20.11 -10.33
CA PRO A 117 -5.90 19.25 -11.09
C PRO A 117 -5.22 18.28 -12.07
N PHE A 118 -3.91 18.08 -11.96
CA PHE A 118 -3.08 17.18 -12.78
C PHE A 118 -3.00 17.56 -14.26
N ILE A 119 -3.75 18.56 -14.73
CA ILE A 119 -3.65 19.12 -16.09
C ILE A 119 -3.49 20.64 -15.97
N SER A 120 -2.49 21.18 -16.67
CA SER A 120 -2.21 22.62 -16.65
C SER A 120 -3.25 23.44 -17.39
N ALA A 121 -3.52 24.67 -16.94
CA ALA A 121 -4.38 25.61 -17.67
C ALA A 121 -3.75 26.07 -19.00
N SER A 122 -2.41 26.04 -19.11
CA SER A 122 -1.66 26.44 -20.30
C SER A 122 -1.18 25.27 -21.16
N SER A 123 -1.43 24.02 -20.75
CA SER A 123 -0.99 22.85 -21.52
C SER A 123 -1.89 22.63 -22.73
N SER A 124 -1.36 22.86 -23.93
CA SER A 124 -1.94 22.34 -25.16
C SER A 124 -1.46 20.91 -25.39
N ALA A 125 -2.36 20.00 -25.77
CA ALA A 125 -1.99 18.66 -26.19
C ALA A 125 -0.96 18.74 -27.34
N ARG A 126 0.16 18.04 -27.20
CA ARG A 126 0.98 17.71 -28.37
C ARG A 126 0.15 16.76 -29.23
N LYS A 127 0.18 16.90 -30.55
CA LYS A 127 -0.62 16.06 -31.45
C LYS A 127 0.23 15.36 -32.49
N LEU A 128 -0.17 14.14 -32.83
CA LEU A 128 0.39 13.34 -33.92
C LEU A 128 -0.74 12.99 -34.89
N GLN A 129 -0.56 13.33 -36.17
CA GLN A 129 -1.53 13.03 -37.23
C GLN A 129 -1.31 11.63 -37.78
N LEU A 130 -2.37 10.85 -37.83
CA LEU A 130 -2.44 9.56 -38.50
C LEU A 130 -3.10 9.70 -39.86
N ALA A 131 -2.77 8.79 -40.77
CA ALA A 131 -3.26 8.77 -42.15
C ALA A 131 -3.42 7.33 -42.64
N GLY A 132 -4.39 7.09 -43.52
CA GLY A 132 -4.73 5.76 -44.04
C GLY A 132 -6.24 5.62 -44.19
N THR A 133 -6.66 4.71 -45.05
CA THR A 133 -8.07 4.43 -45.36
C THR A 133 -8.23 2.96 -45.69
N GLY A 134 -9.36 2.37 -45.34
CA GLY A 134 -9.75 1.00 -45.71
C GLY A 134 -10.77 0.99 -46.86
N PRO A 135 -11.21 -0.21 -47.28
CA PRO A 135 -12.14 -0.37 -48.39
C PRO A 135 -13.58 0.04 -48.06
N ASN A 136 -14.00 0.06 -46.79
CA ASN A 136 -15.37 0.40 -46.40
C ASN A 136 -15.58 1.93 -46.46
N LYS A 137 -16.29 2.42 -47.48
CA LYS A 137 -16.49 3.86 -47.73
C LYS A 137 -17.34 4.56 -46.68
N ASP A 138 -18.13 3.83 -45.91
CA ASP A 138 -19.00 4.42 -44.88
C ASP A 138 -18.31 4.50 -43.51
N ARG A 139 -17.23 3.72 -43.29
CA ARG A 139 -16.59 3.57 -41.97
C ARG A 139 -15.08 3.81 -41.96
N GLN A 140 -14.45 3.87 -43.13
CA GLN A 140 -12.98 3.93 -43.30
C GLN A 140 -12.57 5.01 -44.31
N GLU A 141 -13.24 6.17 -44.27
CA GLU A 141 -12.94 7.34 -45.12
C GLU A 141 -11.61 8.04 -44.76
N GLY A 142 -11.07 7.77 -43.57
CA GLY A 142 -9.84 8.32 -43.03
C GLY A 142 -9.32 7.45 -41.89
N SER A 143 -8.24 7.89 -41.25
CA SER A 143 -7.71 7.22 -40.05
C SER A 143 -8.62 7.49 -38.86
N HIS A 144 -8.96 6.42 -38.14
CA HIS A 144 -9.87 6.43 -37.00
C HIS A 144 -9.21 5.69 -35.83
N PRO A 145 -8.25 6.31 -35.10
CA PRO A 145 -7.67 5.72 -33.91
C PRO A 145 -8.77 5.54 -32.86
N HIS A 146 -8.99 4.30 -32.44
CA HIS A 146 -10.14 3.97 -31.59
C HIS A 146 -9.74 3.61 -30.16
N GLN A 147 -8.48 3.21 -29.93
CA GLN A 147 -7.98 2.93 -28.60
C GLN A 147 -6.53 3.37 -28.48
N VAL A 148 -6.12 3.69 -27.26
CA VAL A 148 -4.72 3.79 -26.89
C VAL A 148 -4.41 2.78 -25.80
N VAL A 149 -3.39 1.95 -26.01
CA VAL A 149 -2.92 0.96 -25.03
C VAL A 149 -1.42 1.16 -24.83
N PHE A 150 -0.97 1.25 -23.58
CA PHE A 150 0.44 1.35 -23.25
C PHE A 150 0.95 0.03 -22.66
N LEU A 151 2.02 -0.52 -23.24
CA LEU A 151 2.68 -1.71 -22.76
C LEU A 151 3.94 -1.32 -21.99
N ASP A 152 3.80 -1.11 -20.68
CA ASP A 152 4.90 -0.68 -19.78
C ASP A 152 6.16 -1.51 -19.97
N LYS A 153 5.99 -2.85 -20.05
CA LYS A 153 7.08 -3.81 -20.21
C LYS A 153 7.98 -3.52 -21.42
N TYR A 154 7.41 -2.99 -22.50
CA TYR A 154 8.13 -2.70 -23.74
C TYR A 154 8.35 -1.21 -23.97
N ASN A 155 7.74 -0.36 -23.13
CA ASN A 155 7.65 1.08 -23.34
C ASN A 155 7.14 1.40 -24.75
N GLU A 156 6.07 0.70 -25.16
CA GLU A 156 5.44 0.80 -26.47
C GLU A 156 3.98 1.23 -26.35
N LEU A 157 3.55 2.14 -27.23
CA LEU A 157 2.17 2.57 -27.36
C LEU A 157 1.53 1.86 -28.56
N LEU A 158 0.40 1.19 -28.35
CA LEU A 158 -0.41 0.57 -29.39
C LEU A 158 -1.65 1.40 -29.68
N VAL A 159 -1.92 1.60 -30.96
CA VAL A 159 -3.08 2.36 -31.42
C VAL A 159 -3.78 1.57 -32.53
N PRO A 160 -4.86 0.84 -32.21
CA PRO A 160 -5.79 0.32 -33.19
C PRO A 160 -6.43 1.46 -33.98
N ASP A 161 -6.30 1.39 -35.29
CA ASP A 161 -6.78 2.36 -36.26
C ASP A 161 -7.79 1.66 -37.17
N LEU A 162 -9.06 1.76 -36.77
CA LEU A 162 -10.19 1.15 -37.45
C LEU A 162 -10.26 1.59 -38.92
N GLY A 163 -9.94 2.86 -39.15
CA GLY A 163 -10.03 3.50 -40.45
C GLY A 163 -8.95 3.04 -41.43
N ALA A 164 -7.82 2.54 -40.94
CA ALA A 164 -6.67 2.18 -41.77
C ALA A 164 -6.33 0.68 -41.79
N ASP A 165 -7.11 -0.18 -41.11
CA ASP A 165 -6.83 -1.63 -40.98
C ASP A 165 -5.48 -1.95 -40.32
N HIS A 166 -5.03 -1.10 -39.40
CA HIS A 166 -3.75 -1.25 -38.70
C HIS A 166 -3.88 -1.19 -37.18
N VAL A 167 -3.03 -1.92 -36.48
CA VAL A 167 -2.63 -1.57 -35.11
C VAL A 167 -1.23 -0.97 -35.17
N ARG A 168 -1.11 0.33 -34.90
CA ARG A 168 0.15 1.07 -34.97
C ARG A 168 0.95 0.92 -33.68
N ARG A 169 2.28 0.85 -33.79
CA ARG A 169 3.23 0.71 -32.66
C ARG A 169 4.13 1.94 -32.60
N PHE A 170 4.10 2.66 -31.49
CA PHE A 170 4.95 3.82 -31.24
C PHE A 170 5.94 3.54 -30.12
N LYS A 171 7.10 4.18 -30.20
CA LYS A 171 8.10 4.21 -29.13
C LYS A 171 8.59 5.63 -28.92
N LYS A 172 9.02 5.93 -27.70
CA LYS A 172 9.57 7.25 -27.36
C LYS A 172 11.00 7.37 -27.90
N SER A 173 11.28 8.41 -28.68
CA SER A 173 12.64 8.78 -29.11
C SER A 173 13.43 9.42 -27.96
N SER A 174 14.74 9.60 -28.16
CA SER A 174 15.65 10.16 -27.14
C SER A 174 15.30 11.58 -26.71
N ASP A 175 14.60 12.34 -27.56
CA ASP A 175 14.09 13.69 -27.29
C ASP A 175 12.70 13.69 -26.61
N GLY A 176 12.14 12.51 -26.33
CA GLY A 176 10.86 12.37 -25.66
C GLY A 176 9.64 12.40 -26.60
N ALA A 177 9.80 12.43 -27.92
CA ALA A 177 8.67 12.37 -28.86
C ALA A 177 8.19 10.93 -29.11
N TRP A 178 6.89 10.73 -29.37
CA TRP A 178 6.36 9.43 -29.78
C TRP A 178 6.50 9.25 -31.29
N VAL A 179 7.22 8.21 -31.72
CA VAL A 179 7.53 7.95 -33.13
C VAL A 179 6.94 6.61 -33.55
N LEU A 180 6.31 6.57 -34.73
CA LEU A 180 5.80 5.33 -35.33
C LEU A 180 6.97 4.43 -35.71
N HIS A 181 7.05 3.25 -35.11
CA HIS A 181 8.12 2.27 -35.35
C HIS A 181 7.66 1.03 -36.13
N GLY A 182 6.36 0.75 -36.16
CA GLY A 182 5.81 -0.38 -36.90
C GLY A 182 4.30 -0.44 -36.82
N HIS A 183 3.71 -1.45 -37.46
CA HIS A 183 2.28 -1.73 -37.36
C HIS A 183 2.02 -3.22 -37.54
N ILE A 184 0.84 -3.65 -37.14
CA ILE A 184 0.24 -4.93 -37.52
C ILE A 184 -0.80 -4.63 -38.58
N GLN A 185 -0.68 -5.28 -39.74
CA GLN A 185 -1.64 -5.20 -40.83
C GLN A 185 -2.70 -6.28 -40.65
N TYR A 186 -3.97 -5.90 -40.82
CA TYR A 186 -5.10 -6.83 -40.85
C TYR A 186 -5.70 -6.91 -42.26
N GLU A 187 -6.62 -7.84 -42.45
CA GLU A 187 -7.40 -7.95 -43.68
C GLU A 187 -8.11 -6.64 -44.02
N LEU A 188 -8.16 -6.29 -45.31
CA LEU A 188 -8.81 -5.07 -45.76
C LEU A 188 -10.30 -5.12 -45.41
N GLY A 189 -10.78 -4.08 -44.72
CA GLY A 189 -12.15 -3.99 -44.24
C GLY A 189 -12.39 -4.71 -42.91
N GLY A 190 -11.34 -5.15 -42.20
CA GLY A 190 -11.47 -5.75 -40.88
C GLY A 190 -11.75 -4.72 -39.78
N GLY A 191 -11.12 -3.54 -39.85
CA GLY A 191 -11.32 -2.43 -38.92
C GLY A 191 -10.92 -2.77 -37.47
N PRO A 192 -9.63 -2.82 -37.13
CA PRO A 192 -9.16 -3.10 -35.78
C PRO A 192 -9.63 -2.00 -34.83
N ARG A 193 -10.54 -2.37 -33.93
CA ARG A 193 -11.17 -1.45 -32.98
C ARG A 193 -10.40 -1.45 -31.68
N HIS A 194 -10.35 -2.58 -30.97
CA HIS A 194 -9.71 -2.71 -29.65
C HIS A 194 -8.74 -3.89 -29.61
N VAL A 195 -7.76 -3.82 -28.73
CA VAL A 195 -6.77 -4.86 -28.47
C VAL A 195 -6.69 -5.20 -26.99
N ALA A 196 -6.34 -6.46 -26.71
CA ALA A 196 -5.93 -6.93 -25.40
C ALA A 196 -4.60 -7.68 -25.53
N TYR A 197 -3.67 -7.40 -24.62
CA TYR A 197 -2.37 -8.05 -24.56
C TYR A 197 -2.32 -8.99 -23.37
N TYR A 198 -1.81 -10.21 -23.57
CA TYR A 198 -1.59 -11.17 -22.48
C TYR A 198 -0.39 -12.07 -22.80
N ASN A 199 0.58 -12.15 -21.89
CA ASN A 199 1.74 -13.06 -21.96
C ASN A 199 2.45 -13.18 -23.33
N GLY A 200 2.73 -12.05 -23.98
CA GLY A 200 3.44 -12.03 -25.26
C GLY A 200 2.55 -12.29 -26.47
N GLU A 201 1.24 -12.26 -26.28
CA GLU A 201 0.25 -12.40 -27.34
C GLU A 201 -0.64 -11.16 -27.40
N LEU A 202 -1.05 -10.80 -28.61
CA LEU A 202 -1.97 -9.70 -28.86
C LEU A 202 -3.25 -10.26 -29.49
N PHE A 203 -4.37 -9.96 -28.84
CA PHE A 203 -5.70 -10.27 -29.32
C PHE A 203 -6.33 -8.98 -29.84
N THR A 204 -6.87 -9.02 -31.05
CA THR A 204 -7.41 -7.84 -31.74
C THR A 204 -8.83 -8.10 -32.17
N LEU A 205 -9.71 -7.19 -31.79
CA LEU A 205 -11.11 -7.18 -32.19
C LEU A 205 -11.27 -6.39 -33.48
N LEU A 206 -11.65 -7.09 -34.55
CA LEU A 206 -11.95 -6.53 -35.86
C LEU A 206 -13.45 -6.23 -35.90
N GLU A 207 -13.79 -4.94 -35.81
CA GLU A 207 -15.17 -4.50 -35.69
C GLU A 207 -15.98 -4.80 -36.94
N LEU A 208 -15.43 -4.46 -38.11
CA LEU A 208 -16.18 -4.45 -39.37
C LEU A 208 -16.36 -5.86 -39.94
N SER A 209 -15.44 -6.79 -39.65
CA SER A 209 -15.58 -8.21 -40.03
C SER A 209 -16.14 -9.10 -38.91
N SER A 210 -16.36 -8.56 -37.69
CA SER A 210 -16.78 -9.32 -36.51
C SER A 210 -15.89 -10.53 -36.23
N ARG A 211 -14.57 -10.28 -36.15
CA ARG A 211 -13.57 -11.33 -35.92
C ARG A 211 -12.64 -11.00 -34.76
N LEU A 212 -12.22 -12.03 -34.04
CA LEU A 212 -11.13 -11.98 -33.08
C LEU A 212 -9.87 -12.55 -33.74
N ALA A 213 -8.79 -11.78 -33.78
CA ALA A 213 -7.49 -12.20 -34.31
C ALA A 213 -6.47 -12.36 -33.18
N ARG A 214 -5.63 -13.40 -33.27
CA ARG A 214 -4.52 -13.68 -32.34
C ARG A 214 -3.19 -13.53 -33.06
N HIS A 215 -2.26 -12.82 -32.44
CA HIS A 215 -0.88 -12.67 -32.89
C HIS A 215 0.09 -13.01 -31.77
N THR A 216 1.23 -13.62 -32.11
CA THR A 216 2.39 -13.51 -31.22
C THR A 216 2.92 -12.09 -31.29
N PHE A 217 3.30 -11.53 -30.15
CA PHE A 217 3.63 -10.11 -30.01
C PHE A 217 5.00 -9.92 -29.33
N PRO A 218 6.09 -9.90 -30.12
CA PRO A 218 7.42 -9.61 -29.61
C PRO A 218 7.66 -8.09 -29.47
N PRO A 219 8.58 -7.66 -28.59
CA PRO A 219 9.00 -6.26 -28.52
C PRO A 219 9.65 -5.81 -29.84
N LEU A 220 9.65 -4.50 -30.11
CA LEU A 220 10.39 -3.92 -31.22
C LEU A 220 11.89 -4.26 -31.11
N PRO A 221 12.58 -4.52 -32.25
CA PRO A 221 12.12 -4.29 -33.63
C PRO A 221 11.39 -5.50 -34.27
N ASP A 222 11.17 -6.59 -33.54
CA ASP A 222 10.58 -7.79 -34.12
C ASP A 222 9.11 -7.60 -34.48
N PHE A 223 8.67 -8.29 -35.53
CA PHE A 223 7.32 -8.18 -36.08
C PHE A 223 6.36 -9.20 -35.45
N PRO A 224 5.14 -8.79 -35.09
CA PRO A 224 4.09 -9.70 -34.66
C PRO A 224 3.75 -10.71 -35.76
N LYS A 225 3.46 -11.96 -35.38
CA LYS A 225 3.09 -13.02 -36.33
C LYS A 225 1.66 -13.43 -36.13
N PHE A 226 0.88 -13.45 -37.21
CA PHE A 226 -0.49 -13.96 -37.20
C PHE A 226 -0.50 -15.43 -36.79
N VAL A 227 -1.40 -15.78 -35.87
CA VAL A 227 -1.61 -17.16 -35.41
C VAL A 227 -2.92 -17.69 -35.97
N THR A 228 -4.04 -17.03 -35.65
CA THR A 228 -5.36 -17.46 -36.07
C THR A 228 -6.36 -16.31 -35.98
N SER A 229 -7.51 -16.48 -36.63
CA SER A 229 -8.65 -15.58 -36.49
C SER A 229 -9.94 -16.39 -36.53
N THR A 230 -10.90 -16.02 -35.68
CA THR A 230 -12.19 -16.70 -35.56
C THR A 230 -13.33 -15.67 -35.54
N PRO A 231 -14.53 -15.98 -36.05
CA PRO A 231 -15.72 -15.15 -35.83
C PRO A 231 -15.97 -14.92 -34.33
N THR A 232 -16.45 -13.73 -33.96
CA THR A 232 -16.77 -13.41 -32.55
C THR A 232 -18.03 -14.11 -32.04
N MET A 233 -18.78 -14.77 -32.93
CA MET A 233 -20.09 -15.37 -32.63
C MET A 233 -20.25 -16.71 -33.35
N SER A 234 -21.05 -17.60 -32.79
CA SER A 234 -21.35 -18.92 -33.36
C SER A 234 -22.20 -18.84 -34.63
N SER A 235 -23.12 -17.87 -34.68
CA SER A 235 -24.11 -17.70 -35.77
C SER A 235 -24.26 -16.22 -36.14
N PRO A 236 -23.34 -15.65 -36.94
CA PRO A 236 -23.44 -14.25 -37.36
C PRO A 236 -24.67 -14.03 -38.26
N PRO A 237 -25.39 -12.89 -38.12
CA PRO A 237 -26.53 -12.57 -38.98
C PRO A 237 -26.12 -12.37 -40.44
N SER A 238 -27.06 -12.61 -41.36
CA SER A 238 -26.82 -12.43 -42.80
C SER A 238 -26.91 -10.94 -43.19
N PRO A 239 -26.09 -10.48 -44.16
CA PRO A 239 -26.21 -9.13 -44.71
C PRO A 239 -27.65 -8.80 -45.17
N PRO A 240 -28.11 -7.53 -45.07
CA PRO A 240 -27.35 -6.32 -44.73
C PRO A 240 -27.29 -6.03 -43.21
N HIS A 241 -27.70 -6.97 -42.36
CA HIS A 241 -27.66 -6.80 -40.91
C HIS A 241 -26.24 -7.04 -40.38
N ASP A 242 -25.37 -6.05 -40.57
CA ASP A 242 -23.99 -6.14 -40.12
C ASP A 242 -23.91 -5.91 -38.61
N MET A 243 -23.60 -7.01 -37.91
CA MET A 243 -23.15 -6.99 -36.52
C MET A 243 -21.75 -6.41 -36.44
N LEU A 244 -21.48 -5.68 -35.36
CA LEU A 244 -20.18 -5.08 -35.10
C LEU A 244 -19.64 -5.57 -33.78
N ALA A 245 -18.35 -5.89 -33.73
CA ALA A 245 -17.68 -6.18 -32.47
C ALA A 245 -17.29 -4.87 -31.76
N ALA A 246 -17.50 -4.79 -30.44
CA ALA A 246 -17.40 -3.54 -29.70
C ALA A 246 -16.22 -3.49 -28.70
N GLU A 247 -16.15 -4.42 -27.75
CA GLU A 247 -15.16 -4.38 -26.67
C GLU A 247 -14.44 -5.72 -26.47
N ILE A 248 -13.21 -5.69 -25.95
CA ILE A 248 -12.40 -6.85 -25.58
C ILE A 248 -11.75 -6.66 -24.22
N LEU A 249 -11.88 -7.65 -23.33
CA LEU A 249 -11.25 -7.69 -22.02
C LEU A 249 -10.61 -9.05 -21.76
N ILE A 250 -9.47 -9.05 -21.08
CA ILE A 250 -8.83 -10.23 -20.48
C ILE A 250 -8.54 -9.88 -19.02
N PRO A 251 -9.35 -10.33 -18.05
CA PRO A 251 -9.05 -10.10 -16.64
C PRO A 251 -7.81 -10.92 -16.24
N GLU A 252 -6.99 -10.35 -15.36
CA GLU A 252 -5.82 -11.06 -14.84
C GLU A 252 -6.24 -12.30 -14.01
N PRO A 253 -5.52 -13.43 -14.13
CA PRO A 253 -5.76 -14.60 -13.31
C PRO A 253 -5.67 -14.28 -11.81
N ASN A 254 -6.58 -14.85 -11.03
CA ASN A 254 -6.60 -14.70 -9.57
C ASN A 254 -7.09 -15.98 -8.87
N SER A 255 -7.19 -15.96 -7.54
CA SER A 255 -7.58 -17.14 -6.76
C SER A 255 -8.99 -17.66 -7.07
N SER A 256 -9.93 -16.77 -7.44
CA SER A 256 -11.30 -17.16 -7.79
C SER A 256 -11.43 -17.56 -9.26
N PHE A 257 -10.61 -16.98 -10.13
CA PHE A 257 -10.62 -17.20 -11.57
C PHE A 257 -9.18 -17.41 -12.09
N PRO A 258 -8.59 -18.59 -11.86
CA PRO A 258 -7.19 -18.86 -12.18
C PRO A 258 -6.93 -19.01 -13.67
N THR A 259 -7.97 -19.23 -14.48
CA THR A 259 -7.86 -19.34 -15.94
C THR A 259 -8.27 -18.02 -16.59
N PRO A 260 -7.40 -17.39 -17.39
CA PRO A 260 -7.77 -16.20 -18.15
C PRO A 260 -8.64 -16.59 -19.35
N TYR A 261 -9.73 -15.86 -19.55
CA TYR A 261 -10.60 -15.96 -20.72
C TYR A 261 -10.73 -14.60 -21.39
N ILE A 262 -10.98 -14.57 -22.70
CA ILE A 262 -11.28 -13.34 -23.43
C ILE A 262 -12.78 -13.11 -23.39
N TYR A 263 -13.20 -11.93 -22.96
CA TYR A 263 -14.60 -11.50 -22.97
C TYR A 263 -14.77 -10.43 -24.03
N LEU A 264 -15.69 -10.66 -24.96
CA LEU A 264 -16.02 -9.74 -26.04
C LEU A 264 -17.45 -9.27 -25.93
N SER A 265 -17.72 -8.04 -26.37
CA SER A 265 -19.09 -7.62 -26.68
C SER A 265 -19.29 -7.47 -28.18
N ASN A 266 -20.49 -7.84 -28.62
CA ASN A 266 -20.97 -7.60 -29.97
C ASN A 266 -22.16 -6.64 -29.90
N ARG A 267 -22.46 -5.92 -30.98
CA ARG A 267 -23.54 -4.93 -31.02
C ARG A 267 -24.31 -4.90 -32.33
N ASN A 268 -25.57 -4.48 -32.23
CA ASN A 268 -26.59 -4.40 -33.28
C ASN A 268 -27.27 -5.75 -33.61
N ASP A 269 -27.42 -6.62 -32.62
CA ASP A 269 -27.99 -7.95 -32.83
C ASP A 269 -29.51 -7.81 -33.08
N PRO A 270 -30.02 -8.33 -34.20
CA PRO A 270 -31.44 -8.26 -34.52
C PRO A 270 -32.30 -9.08 -33.53
N SER A 271 -31.72 -10.01 -32.77
CA SER A 271 -32.42 -10.83 -31.77
C SER A 271 -33.17 -9.97 -30.76
N SER A 272 -34.42 -10.33 -30.45
CA SER A 272 -35.21 -9.67 -29.40
C SER A 272 -34.59 -9.80 -28.00
N GLU A 273 -33.69 -10.76 -27.79
CA GLU A 273 -32.99 -11.02 -26.52
C GLU A 273 -31.79 -10.11 -26.28
N GLY A 274 -31.53 -9.17 -27.19
CA GLY A 274 -30.43 -8.22 -27.09
C GLY A 274 -29.09 -8.76 -27.56
N ASP A 275 -28.07 -7.92 -27.42
CA ASP A 275 -26.71 -8.17 -27.87
C ASP A 275 -26.00 -9.27 -27.05
N ILE A 276 -24.98 -9.90 -27.64
CA ILE A 276 -24.24 -11.03 -27.03
C ILE A 276 -22.89 -10.58 -26.48
N LEU A 277 -22.56 -11.11 -25.29
CA LEU A 277 -21.19 -11.25 -24.82
C LEU A 277 -20.64 -12.62 -25.17
N SER A 278 -19.47 -12.67 -25.80
CA SER A 278 -18.81 -13.92 -26.19
C SER A 278 -17.60 -14.17 -25.30
N ILE A 279 -17.41 -15.41 -24.86
CA ILE A 279 -16.28 -15.82 -24.01
C ILE A 279 -15.42 -16.82 -24.77
N PHE A 280 -14.13 -16.52 -24.91
CA PHE A 280 -13.17 -17.38 -25.61
C PHE A 280 -12.10 -17.93 -24.68
N ASP A 281 -11.77 -19.21 -24.90
CA ASP A 281 -10.58 -19.86 -24.38
C ASP A 281 -9.45 -19.80 -25.43
N PHE A 282 -8.30 -19.31 -24.99
CA PHE A 282 -7.07 -19.24 -25.78
C PHE A 282 -5.91 -20.01 -25.13
N THR A 283 -6.16 -20.58 -23.95
CA THR A 283 -5.18 -21.25 -23.10
C THR A 283 -5.09 -22.75 -23.37
N SER A 284 -6.21 -23.40 -23.72
CA SER A 284 -6.25 -24.85 -23.95
C SER A 284 -5.48 -25.30 -25.21
N ASP A 285 -5.42 -24.46 -26.24
CA ASP A 285 -4.69 -24.72 -27.48
C ASP A 285 -4.11 -23.41 -28.03
N ALA A 286 -2.78 -23.31 -28.06
CA ALA A 286 -2.09 -22.10 -28.50
C ALA A 286 -2.31 -21.74 -29.99
N SER A 287 -2.84 -22.67 -30.80
CA SER A 287 -3.14 -22.44 -32.21
C SER A 287 -4.57 -21.97 -32.47
N LYS A 288 -5.42 -21.92 -31.43
CA LYS A 288 -6.86 -21.66 -31.57
C LYS A 288 -7.36 -20.52 -30.70
N LEU A 289 -8.58 -20.11 -31.02
CA LEU A 289 -9.45 -19.26 -30.22
C LEU A 289 -10.80 -19.98 -30.15
N GLU A 290 -11.09 -20.64 -29.04
CA GLU A 290 -12.29 -21.46 -28.88
C GLU A 290 -13.41 -20.64 -28.22
N LEU A 291 -14.53 -20.45 -28.92
CA LEU A 291 -15.73 -19.84 -28.34
C LEU A 291 -16.36 -20.84 -27.36
N ILE A 292 -16.32 -20.54 -26.06
CA ILE A 292 -16.77 -21.44 -25.00
C ILE A 292 -18.13 -21.07 -24.40
N ALA A 293 -18.58 -19.82 -24.57
CA ALA A 293 -19.90 -19.38 -24.15
C ALA A 293 -20.35 -18.11 -24.88
N GLU A 294 -21.67 -17.96 -25.02
CA GLU A 294 -22.35 -16.76 -25.49
C GLU A 294 -23.46 -16.41 -24.49
N VAL A 295 -23.51 -15.15 -24.05
CA VAL A 295 -24.47 -14.67 -23.04
C VAL A 295 -25.28 -13.51 -23.61
N ARG A 296 -26.60 -13.69 -23.68
CA ARG A 296 -27.54 -12.64 -24.09
C ARG A 296 -27.70 -11.62 -22.99
N THR A 297 -27.44 -10.35 -23.32
CA THR A 297 -27.42 -9.27 -22.33
C THR A 297 -28.80 -8.69 -22.04
N GLY A 298 -29.76 -8.81 -22.98
CA GLY A 298 -30.99 -8.00 -22.95
C GLY A 298 -30.75 -6.50 -23.19
N LEU A 299 -29.53 -6.10 -23.53
CA LEU A 299 -29.15 -4.73 -23.86
C LEU A 299 -29.11 -4.54 -25.37
N LYS A 300 -29.23 -3.29 -25.83
CA LYS A 300 -29.18 -2.92 -27.25
C LYS A 300 -28.06 -1.93 -27.52
N HIS A 301 -27.27 -2.23 -28.54
CA HIS A 301 -26.04 -1.52 -28.87
C HIS A 301 -25.04 -1.51 -27.70
N VAL A 302 -24.58 -2.68 -27.28
CA VAL A 302 -23.57 -2.81 -26.20
C VAL A 302 -22.28 -2.12 -26.64
N ARG A 303 -21.85 -1.14 -25.84
CA ARG A 303 -20.67 -0.32 -26.17
C ARG A 303 -19.66 -0.19 -25.04
N GLY A 304 -20.07 -0.43 -23.80
CA GLY A 304 -19.15 -0.43 -22.67
C GLY A 304 -19.25 -1.74 -21.89
N ILE A 305 -18.10 -2.35 -21.60
CA ILE A 305 -17.96 -3.40 -20.60
C ILE A 305 -16.74 -3.13 -19.74
N PHE A 306 -16.79 -3.47 -18.45
CA PHE A 306 -15.64 -3.29 -17.57
C PHE A 306 -15.73 -4.22 -16.35
N PHE A 307 -14.63 -4.91 -16.02
CA PHE A 307 -14.57 -5.78 -14.85
C PHE A 307 -14.37 -5.00 -13.55
N GLY A 308 -14.93 -5.50 -12.46
CA GLY A 308 -14.67 -4.98 -11.14
C GLY A 308 -15.26 -5.83 -10.03
N GLY A 309 -15.28 -5.24 -8.83
CA GLY A 309 -15.47 -5.99 -7.60
C GLY A 309 -14.21 -6.75 -7.18
N LYS A 310 -14.30 -7.47 -6.06
CA LYS A 310 -13.18 -8.31 -5.60
C LYS A 310 -12.89 -9.39 -6.64
N ASP A 311 -11.61 -9.60 -6.96
CA ASP A 311 -11.14 -10.62 -7.90
C ASP A 311 -11.75 -10.51 -9.31
N ASP A 312 -12.15 -9.30 -9.74
CA ASP A 312 -12.86 -9.05 -11.02
C ASP A 312 -14.09 -9.94 -11.19
N LYS A 313 -14.79 -10.20 -10.08
CA LYS A 313 -15.94 -11.09 -10.02
C LYS A 313 -17.12 -10.59 -10.87
N TYR A 314 -17.27 -9.28 -11.02
CA TYR A 314 -18.42 -8.67 -11.69
C TYR A 314 -18.02 -7.97 -12.99
N LEU A 315 -18.87 -8.07 -14.00
CA LEU A 315 -18.75 -7.37 -15.28
C LEU A 315 -19.93 -6.40 -15.41
N VAL A 316 -19.66 -5.10 -15.46
CA VAL A 316 -20.70 -4.11 -15.80
C VAL A 316 -20.78 -3.95 -17.31
N VAL A 317 -22.00 -3.79 -17.83
CA VAL A 317 -22.31 -3.76 -19.26
C VAL A 317 -23.33 -2.65 -19.53
N GLY A 318 -23.13 -1.86 -20.58
CA GLY A 318 -24.02 -0.77 -20.98
C GLY A 318 -24.56 -0.90 -22.40
N GLY A 319 -25.88 -0.70 -22.57
CA GLY A 319 -26.56 -0.68 -23.87
C GLY A 319 -26.95 0.74 -24.29
N VAL A 320 -26.32 1.26 -25.34
CA VAL A 320 -26.52 2.67 -25.78
C VAL A 320 -27.94 2.93 -26.27
N ASN A 321 -28.53 1.97 -26.98
CA ASN A 321 -29.85 2.11 -27.61
C ASN A 321 -30.98 1.50 -26.77
N GLY A 322 -30.68 1.00 -25.58
CA GLY A 322 -31.70 0.48 -24.67
C GLY A 322 -31.20 -0.55 -23.67
N GLY A 323 -31.97 -0.71 -22.59
CA GLY A 323 -31.73 -1.66 -21.49
C GLY A 323 -30.83 -1.12 -20.36
N GLY A 324 -30.25 0.07 -20.53
CA GLY A 324 -29.47 0.77 -19.50
C GLY A 324 -28.16 0.07 -19.15
N VAL A 325 -27.92 -0.12 -17.85
CA VAL A 325 -26.71 -0.74 -17.28
C VAL A 325 -27.08 -2.04 -16.57
N LYS A 326 -26.29 -3.08 -16.78
CA LYS A 326 -26.42 -4.37 -16.09
C LYS A 326 -25.10 -4.80 -15.49
N VAL A 327 -25.17 -5.56 -14.39
CA VAL A 327 -24.01 -6.20 -13.76
C VAL A 327 -24.19 -7.71 -13.85
N PHE A 328 -23.16 -8.38 -14.34
CA PHE A 328 -23.08 -9.83 -14.44
C PHE A 328 -22.00 -10.38 -13.50
N GLU A 329 -22.29 -11.45 -12.79
CA GLU A 329 -21.32 -12.22 -12.01
C GLU A 329 -20.64 -13.28 -12.90
N ARG A 330 -19.31 -13.39 -12.81
CA ARG A 330 -18.56 -14.51 -13.40
C ARG A 330 -18.89 -15.79 -12.65
N VAL A 331 -19.39 -16.78 -13.38
CA VAL A 331 -19.75 -18.10 -12.85
C VAL A 331 -18.96 -19.20 -13.55
N SER A 332 -19.00 -20.42 -12.99
CA SER A 332 -18.34 -21.60 -13.59
C SER A 332 -16.84 -21.38 -13.86
N GLY A 333 -16.12 -20.81 -12.90
CA GLY A 333 -14.70 -20.49 -13.05
C GLY A 333 -14.40 -19.41 -14.10
N GLY A 334 -15.39 -18.58 -14.45
CA GLY A 334 -15.28 -17.54 -15.47
C GLY A 334 -15.80 -17.97 -16.85
N ARG A 335 -16.19 -19.23 -17.03
CA ARG A 335 -16.71 -19.74 -18.31
C ARG A 335 -18.12 -19.25 -18.64
N GLY A 336 -18.79 -18.59 -17.71
CA GLY A 336 -20.13 -18.04 -17.91
C GLY A 336 -20.33 -16.73 -17.15
N LEU A 337 -21.45 -16.07 -17.46
CA LEU A 337 -21.89 -14.84 -16.81
C LEU A 337 -23.36 -14.99 -16.39
N LYS A 338 -23.70 -14.47 -15.21
CA LYS A 338 -25.06 -14.45 -14.67
C LYS A 338 -25.46 -13.03 -14.32
N GLU A 339 -26.57 -12.51 -14.85
CA GLU A 339 -27.09 -11.19 -14.45
C GLU A 339 -27.43 -11.19 -12.95
N VAL A 340 -26.94 -10.18 -12.22
CA VAL A 340 -27.15 -10.03 -10.76
C VAL A 340 -27.77 -8.70 -10.37
N ALA A 341 -27.67 -7.68 -11.21
CA ALA A 341 -28.35 -6.39 -11.00
C ALA A 341 -28.52 -5.64 -12.32
N LYS A 342 -29.48 -4.72 -12.35
CA LYS A 342 -29.74 -3.86 -13.51
C LYS A 342 -30.29 -2.49 -13.11
N ASN A 343 -30.05 -1.50 -13.97
CA ASN A 343 -30.61 -0.17 -13.89
C ASN A 343 -30.96 0.31 -15.30
N GLU A 344 -32.25 0.52 -15.57
CA GLU A 344 -32.74 0.91 -16.90
C GLU A 344 -32.83 2.45 -17.08
N SER A 345 -32.60 3.23 -16.01
CA SER A 345 -32.73 4.69 -16.06
C SER A 345 -31.50 5.41 -16.62
N ILE A 346 -30.33 4.78 -16.60
CA ILE A 346 -29.14 5.33 -17.26
C ILE A 346 -29.33 5.31 -18.78
N THR A 347 -29.30 6.49 -19.38
CA THR A 347 -29.44 6.67 -20.82
C THR A 347 -28.10 6.58 -21.51
N ALA A 348 -28.04 5.84 -22.62
CA ALA A 348 -26.89 5.76 -23.52
C ALA A 348 -25.50 5.54 -22.85
N PRO A 349 -25.32 4.56 -21.94
CA PRO A 349 -24.05 4.31 -21.27
C PRO A 349 -22.96 3.82 -22.23
N THR A 350 -21.74 4.35 -22.09
CA THR A 350 -20.62 4.10 -23.01
C THR A 350 -19.33 3.65 -22.33
N GLY A 351 -19.12 3.97 -21.06
CA GLY A 351 -17.88 3.63 -20.35
C GLY A 351 -18.07 3.55 -18.85
N PHE A 352 -17.21 2.80 -18.17
CA PHE A 352 -17.36 2.46 -16.77
C PHE A 352 -16.05 2.54 -16.00
N LEU A 353 -16.13 2.95 -14.74
CA LEU A 353 -15.06 2.78 -13.75
C LEU A 353 -15.66 2.30 -12.43
N TRP A 354 -15.07 1.26 -11.84
CA TRP A 354 -15.45 0.80 -10.51
C TRP A 354 -14.68 1.60 -9.46
N LYS A 355 -15.41 2.37 -8.67
CA LYS A 355 -14.95 2.97 -7.42
C LYS A 355 -15.46 2.07 -6.30
N PHE A 356 -14.58 1.50 -5.50
CA PHE A 356 -15.04 0.77 -4.32
C PHE A 356 -15.91 1.72 -3.49
N ALA A 357 -17.13 1.33 -3.14
CA ALA A 357 -17.76 2.01 -2.01
C ALA A 357 -16.83 1.70 -0.85
N THR A 358 -16.37 2.73 -0.15
CA THR A 358 -15.64 2.56 1.10
C THR A 358 -16.58 1.89 2.10
N ILE A 359 -16.69 0.56 2.04
CA ILE A 359 -16.57 -0.22 3.26
C ILE A 359 -15.12 -0.08 3.58
N SER A 360 -14.75 0.97 4.33
CA SER A 360 -13.47 1.09 5.03
C SER A 360 -12.38 0.22 4.39
N ASN A 361 -11.99 0.51 3.13
CA ASN A 361 -10.99 -0.27 2.43
C ASN A 361 -9.61 0.26 2.81
N ASP A 362 -9.47 0.37 4.12
CA ASP A 362 -8.24 0.48 4.88
C ASP A 362 -7.39 -0.80 4.72
N HIS A 363 -7.86 -1.75 3.90
CA HIS A 363 -7.04 -2.74 3.24
C HIS A 363 -6.83 -2.34 1.78
N GLN A 364 -5.97 -1.34 1.55
CA GLN A 364 -4.87 -1.60 0.61
C GLN A 364 -4.27 -2.98 0.95
N GLU A 365 -3.65 -3.67 0.00
CA GLU A 365 -2.89 -4.90 0.29
C GLU A 365 -1.68 -4.60 1.20
N LEU A 366 -1.96 -4.18 2.43
CA LEU A 366 -1.00 -4.04 3.49
C LEU A 366 -0.40 -5.43 3.69
N PRO A 367 0.93 -5.54 3.89
CA PRO A 367 1.63 -6.82 3.80
C PRO A 367 1.09 -7.95 4.69
N LEU A 368 0.37 -7.60 5.76
CA LEU A 368 -0.21 -8.53 6.73
C LEU A 368 -1.75 -8.52 6.71
N ALA A 369 -2.37 -7.98 5.67
CA ALA A 369 -3.81 -8.10 5.48
C ALA A 369 -4.25 -9.57 5.47
N GLY A 370 -5.31 -9.89 6.22
CA GLY A 370 -5.78 -11.26 6.40
C GLY A 370 -5.08 -12.06 7.50
N VAL A 371 -4.02 -11.53 8.13
CA VAL A 371 -3.40 -12.14 9.31
C VAL A 371 -4.15 -11.69 10.56
N ARG A 372 -4.60 -12.64 11.39
CA ARG A 372 -5.17 -12.35 12.72
C ARG A 372 -4.18 -12.65 13.84
N VAL A 373 -3.98 -11.67 14.71
CA VAL A 373 -3.09 -11.73 15.86
C VAL A 373 -3.90 -11.61 17.15
N LEU A 374 -3.81 -12.60 18.03
CA LEU A 374 -4.34 -12.54 19.38
C LEU A 374 -3.22 -12.12 20.34
N GLU A 375 -3.27 -10.86 20.80
CA GLU A 375 -2.30 -10.29 21.72
C GLU A 375 -2.79 -10.44 23.16
N LEU A 376 -2.09 -11.26 23.95
CA LEU A 376 -2.28 -11.43 25.39
C LEU A 376 -1.28 -10.62 26.21
N GLY A 377 -0.31 -10.00 25.54
CA GLY A 377 0.77 -9.27 26.19
C GLY A 377 0.32 -7.98 26.87
N GLN A 378 1.09 -7.57 27.88
CA GLN A 378 0.87 -6.35 28.65
C GLN A 378 2.08 -5.40 28.54
N LEU A 379 1.86 -4.12 28.81
CA LEU A 379 2.89 -3.07 28.79
C LEU A 379 3.46 -2.84 27.39
N ILE A 380 4.76 -3.14 27.17
CA ILE A 380 5.48 -2.68 25.97
C ILE A 380 5.93 -3.83 25.08
N ALA A 381 6.70 -4.82 25.52
CA ALA A 381 7.41 -5.71 24.59
C ALA A 381 6.50 -6.50 23.63
N GLY A 382 5.54 -7.26 24.16
CA GLY A 382 4.52 -7.94 23.35
C GLY A 382 3.62 -6.95 22.60
N PRO A 383 3.05 -5.94 23.29
CA PRO A 383 2.21 -4.94 22.63
C PRO A 383 2.88 -4.14 21.51
N PHE A 384 4.18 -3.86 21.60
CA PHE A 384 4.92 -3.17 20.54
C PHE A 384 5.05 -4.06 19.30
N ALA A 385 5.21 -5.39 19.48
CA ALA A 385 5.18 -6.33 18.36
C ALA A 385 3.81 -6.33 17.67
N GLY A 386 2.71 -6.44 18.43
CA GLY A 386 1.36 -6.37 17.89
C GLY A 386 1.06 -5.03 17.20
N GLN A 387 1.54 -3.92 17.76
CA GLN A 387 1.44 -2.60 17.16
C GLN A 387 2.07 -2.55 15.76
N LEU A 388 3.32 -3.03 15.63
CA LEU A 388 4.02 -3.05 14.34
C LEU A 388 3.26 -3.91 13.31
N LEU A 389 2.78 -5.09 13.71
CA LEU A 389 2.02 -5.97 12.80
C LEU A 389 0.68 -5.32 12.37
N GLY A 390 -0.03 -4.67 13.30
CA GLY A 390 -1.29 -3.97 13.01
C GLY A 390 -1.12 -2.75 12.09
N GLN A 391 0.02 -2.06 12.17
CA GLN A 391 0.35 -0.97 11.25
C GLN A 391 0.55 -1.44 9.80
N PHE A 392 0.93 -2.71 9.60
CA PHE A 392 1.05 -3.34 8.29
C PHE A 392 -0.13 -4.27 7.95
N GLY A 393 -1.29 -4.08 8.60
CA GLY A 393 -2.57 -4.62 8.17
C GLY A 393 -3.08 -5.86 8.90
N ALA A 394 -2.36 -6.38 9.89
CA ALA A 394 -2.86 -7.49 10.71
C ALA A 394 -4.06 -7.04 11.56
N GLU A 395 -5.07 -7.91 11.71
CA GLU A 395 -6.14 -7.72 12.69
C GLU A 395 -5.62 -8.12 14.07
N VAL A 396 -5.34 -7.13 14.93
CA VAL A 396 -4.80 -7.38 16.27
C VAL A 396 -5.91 -7.26 17.32
N ILE A 397 -6.21 -8.37 17.98
CA ILE A 397 -7.15 -8.45 19.10
C ILE A 397 -6.34 -8.48 20.38
N LYS A 398 -6.35 -7.37 21.12
CA LYS A 398 -5.70 -7.25 22.43
C LYS A 398 -6.68 -7.68 23.52
N VAL A 399 -6.33 -8.74 24.23
CA VAL A 399 -7.07 -9.21 25.41
C VAL A 399 -6.56 -8.49 26.65
N GLU A 400 -7.47 -7.90 27.40
CA GLU A 400 -7.17 -7.12 28.59
C GLU A 400 -8.03 -7.56 29.80
N PRO A 401 -7.52 -7.46 31.04
CA PRO A 401 -8.34 -7.73 32.22
C PRO A 401 -9.52 -6.75 32.31
N PRO A 402 -10.74 -7.22 32.61
CA PRO A 402 -11.88 -6.33 32.83
C PRO A 402 -11.62 -5.28 33.90
N LYS A 403 -12.24 -4.11 33.75
CA LYS A 403 -12.20 -2.94 34.66
C LYS A 403 -10.86 -2.21 34.76
N VAL A 404 -9.73 -2.90 34.73
CA VAL A 404 -8.39 -2.30 34.93
C VAL A 404 -7.57 -2.18 33.65
N GLY A 405 -7.78 -3.09 32.69
CA GLY A 405 -7.05 -3.09 31.42
C GLY A 405 -5.55 -3.34 31.55
N ASP A 406 -4.80 -2.98 30.50
CA ASP A 406 -3.34 -2.90 30.53
C ASP A 406 -2.87 -1.80 31.51
N PRO A 407 -1.90 -2.06 32.42
CA PRO A 407 -1.41 -1.04 33.35
C PRO A 407 -0.89 0.23 32.68
N LEU A 408 -0.41 0.14 31.42
CA LEU A 408 0.06 1.30 30.65
C LEU A 408 -1.04 2.35 30.43
N ARG A 409 -2.33 1.99 30.54
CA ARG A 409 -3.46 2.91 30.42
C ARG A 409 -3.39 4.10 31.38
N VAL A 410 -2.72 3.98 32.53
CA VAL A 410 -2.66 5.04 33.55
C VAL A 410 -1.24 5.48 33.90
N TRP A 411 -0.26 5.20 33.02
CA TRP A 411 1.14 5.56 33.26
C TRP A 411 1.53 6.88 32.60
N ARG A 412 2.43 7.62 33.27
CA ARG A 412 2.90 8.97 32.90
C ARG A 412 1.77 10.01 32.86
N GLU A 413 1.69 10.80 31.80
CA GLU A 413 0.66 11.81 31.61
C GLU A 413 -0.65 11.15 31.16
N LEU A 414 -1.77 11.69 31.63
CA LEU A 414 -3.11 11.22 31.27
C LEU A 414 -3.77 12.24 30.35
N ASP A 415 -4.47 11.74 29.33
CA ASP A 415 -5.29 12.57 28.45
C ASP A 415 -6.61 12.96 29.15
N ILE A 416 -7.44 13.75 28.48
CA ILE A 416 -8.71 14.30 28.99
C ILE A 416 -9.69 13.25 29.53
N ASP A 417 -9.54 11.99 29.11
CA ASP A 417 -10.41 10.89 29.52
C ASP A 417 -9.77 9.92 30.53
N GLY A 418 -8.60 10.28 31.06
CA GLY A 418 -7.85 9.48 32.02
C GLY A 418 -7.04 8.34 31.40
N THR A 419 -7.01 8.21 30.07
CA THR A 419 -6.15 7.23 29.38
C THR A 419 -4.82 7.86 28.96
N SER A 420 -3.72 7.16 29.20
CA SER A 420 -2.38 7.59 28.81
C SER A 420 -2.24 7.70 27.29
N PRO A 421 -1.75 8.83 26.74
CA PRO A 421 -1.37 8.93 25.33
C PRO A 421 -0.32 7.88 24.93
N TRP A 422 0.50 7.40 25.89
CA TRP A 422 1.44 6.32 25.63
C TRP A 422 0.73 5.00 25.32
N PHE A 423 -0.31 4.66 26.08
CA PHE A 423 -1.17 3.53 25.75
C PHE A 423 -1.87 3.72 24.40
N ARG A 424 -2.43 4.91 24.14
CA ARG A 424 -3.07 5.23 22.84
C ARG A 424 -2.11 4.99 21.67
N SER A 425 -0.83 5.35 21.83
CA SER A 425 0.19 5.08 20.81
C SER A 425 0.47 3.57 20.66
N ILE A 426 0.75 2.85 21.76
CA ILE A 426 1.09 1.41 21.73
C ILE A 426 -0.07 0.53 21.27
N ALA A 427 -1.31 0.91 21.57
CA ALA A 427 -2.50 0.14 21.21
C ALA A 427 -3.18 0.59 19.90
N ARG A 428 -2.58 1.52 19.15
CA ARG A 428 -3.09 1.94 17.83
C ARG A 428 -3.29 0.76 16.88
N ASN A 429 -4.32 0.83 16.03
CA ASN A 429 -4.75 -0.22 15.09
C ASN A 429 -5.20 -1.54 15.75
N LYS A 430 -5.40 -1.59 17.07
CA LYS A 430 -5.85 -2.81 17.77
C LYS A 430 -7.33 -2.72 18.13
N LYS A 431 -7.97 -3.89 18.22
CA LYS A 431 -9.25 -4.08 18.90
C LYS A 431 -9.00 -4.43 20.36
N SER A 432 -9.58 -3.69 21.30
CA SER A 432 -9.52 -4.00 22.74
C SER A 432 -10.70 -4.87 23.15
N VAL A 433 -10.41 -6.01 23.76
CA VAL A 433 -11.39 -6.99 24.25
C VAL A 433 -11.10 -7.27 25.72
N ALA A 434 -12.08 -7.06 26.58
CA ALA A 434 -11.93 -7.26 28.02
C ALA A 434 -12.39 -8.67 28.41
N ILE A 435 -11.46 -9.56 28.75
CA ILE A 435 -11.73 -10.96 29.18
C ILE A 435 -10.86 -11.31 30.39
N ASP A 436 -11.46 -11.86 31.45
CA ASP A 436 -10.73 -12.28 32.64
C ASP A 436 -10.11 -13.68 32.49
N LEU A 437 -8.83 -13.70 32.12
CA LEU A 437 -8.01 -14.93 32.01
C LEU A 437 -7.79 -15.67 33.34
N ARG A 438 -8.14 -15.08 34.50
CA ARG A 438 -8.07 -15.79 35.80
C ARG A 438 -9.23 -16.78 35.95
N ARG A 439 -10.30 -16.60 35.18
CA ARG A 439 -11.50 -17.44 35.21
C ARG A 439 -11.38 -18.56 34.16
N PRO A 440 -11.77 -19.81 34.47
CA PRO A 440 -11.85 -20.89 33.49
C PRO A 440 -12.65 -20.51 32.23
N GLU A 441 -13.77 -19.82 32.40
CA GLU A 441 -14.66 -19.38 31.33
C GLU A 441 -13.97 -18.37 30.41
N GLY A 442 -13.22 -17.41 30.97
CA GLY A 442 -12.44 -16.46 30.17
C GLY A 442 -11.30 -17.11 29.40
N ARG A 443 -10.65 -18.13 29.98
CA ARG A 443 -9.64 -18.95 29.28
C ARG A 443 -10.24 -19.73 28.12
N GLU A 444 -11.47 -20.21 28.25
CA GLU A 444 -12.18 -20.88 27.15
C GLU A 444 -12.48 -19.90 26.00
N LEU A 445 -12.94 -18.68 26.29
CA LEU A 445 -13.13 -17.65 25.25
C LEU A 445 -11.83 -17.37 24.51
N VAL A 446 -10.73 -17.22 25.24
CA VAL A 446 -9.41 -16.96 24.64
C VAL A 446 -8.90 -18.16 23.85
N ARG A 447 -9.17 -19.39 24.29
CA ARG A 447 -8.88 -20.62 23.53
C ARG A 447 -9.59 -20.64 22.19
N GLU A 448 -10.89 -20.33 22.17
CA GLU A 448 -11.66 -20.28 20.92
C GLU A 448 -11.19 -19.18 19.98
N LEU A 449 -10.82 -18.00 20.52
CA LEU A 449 -10.22 -16.93 19.72
C LEU A 449 -8.86 -17.33 19.15
N ALA A 450 -8.01 -17.99 19.95
CA ALA A 450 -6.69 -18.46 19.55
C ALA A 450 -6.76 -19.43 18.37
N ILE A 451 -7.71 -20.36 18.40
CA ILE A 451 -7.89 -21.37 17.35
C ILE A 451 -8.30 -20.72 16.02
N LYS A 452 -8.98 -19.56 16.07
CA LYS A 452 -9.39 -18.77 14.91
C LYS A 452 -8.38 -17.68 14.51
N SER A 453 -7.18 -17.70 15.10
CA SER A 453 -6.11 -16.74 14.85
C SER A 453 -4.91 -17.40 14.18
N ASP A 454 -4.06 -16.60 13.55
CA ASP A 454 -2.80 -17.05 12.94
C ASP A 454 -1.64 -17.01 13.93
N VAL A 455 -1.66 -16.03 14.83
CA VAL A 455 -0.57 -15.75 15.76
C VAL A 455 -1.15 -15.48 17.15
N ILE A 456 -0.52 -16.03 18.18
CA ILE A 456 -0.63 -15.53 19.56
C ILE A 456 0.64 -14.75 19.90
N ILE A 457 0.49 -13.56 20.48
CA ILE A 457 1.59 -12.81 21.09
C ILE A 457 1.39 -12.77 22.60
N GLU A 458 2.42 -13.13 23.34
CA GLU A 458 2.42 -13.12 24.81
C GLU A 458 3.77 -12.63 25.35
N ASN A 459 3.76 -12.01 26.52
CA ASN A 459 4.97 -11.63 27.24
C ASN A 459 4.89 -11.91 28.75
N PHE A 460 4.25 -13.01 29.10
CA PHE A 460 4.19 -13.49 30.47
C PHE A 460 5.50 -14.18 30.87
N LYS A 461 5.66 -14.37 32.17
CA LYS A 461 6.71 -15.24 32.69
C LYS A 461 6.55 -16.65 32.08
N PRO A 462 7.63 -17.28 31.58
CA PRO A 462 7.58 -18.64 31.03
C PRO A 462 6.84 -19.64 31.93
N GLY A 463 6.05 -20.53 31.31
CA GLY A 463 5.19 -21.49 31.99
C GLY A 463 3.79 -20.97 32.34
N THR A 464 3.47 -19.70 32.11
CA THR A 464 2.16 -19.13 32.48
C THR A 464 1.04 -19.62 31.58
N LEU A 465 1.24 -19.63 30.26
CA LEU A 465 0.24 -20.14 29.31
C LEU A 465 0.00 -21.64 29.50
N GLU A 466 1.04 -22.40 29.79
CA GLU A 466 0.97 -23.84 30.04
C GLU A 466 0.11 -24.13 31.29
N ARG A 467 0.28 -23.36 32.38
CA ARG A 467 -0.61 -23.47 33.55
C ARG A 467 -2.07 -23.12 33.25
N TRP A 468 -2.32 -22.33 32.22
CA TRP A 468 -3.66 -21.98 31.75
C TRP A 468 -4.20 -22.93 30.68
N GLN A 469 -3.42 -23.93 30.26
CA GLN A 469 -3.74 -24.84 29.15
C GLN A 469 -3.99 -24.08 27.84
N LEU A 470 -3.20 -23.04 27.61
CA LEU A 470 -3.18 -22.19 26.41
C LEU A 470 -1.79 -22.21 25.75
N GLY A 471 -0.94 -23.18 26.12
CA GLY A 471 0.40 -23.32 25.56
C GLY A 471 0.39 -23.97 24.17
N PRO A 472 1.57 -24.05 23.52
CA PRO A 472 1.70 -24.71 22.22
C PRO A 472 1.16 -26.13 22.20
N GLU A 473 1.49 -26.95 23.20
CA GLU A 473 1.06 -28.35 23.29
C GLU A 473 -0.47 -28.52 23.36
N ASP A 474 -1.17 -27.58 24.02
CA ASP A 474 -2.62 -27.62 24.16
C ASP A 474 -3.32 -27.16 22.87
N LEU A 475 -2.86 -26.06 22.28
CA LEU A 475 -3.57 -25.41 21.17
C LEU A 475 -3.19 -25.98 19.80
N HIS A 476 -1.98 -26.52 19.62
CA HIS A 476 -1.59 -27.15 18.35
C HIS A 476 -2.41 -28.40 18.02
N GLN A 477 -3.02 -29.04 19.01
CA GLN A 477 -3.96 -30.15 18.80
C GLN A 477 -5.20 -29.71 18.02
N ARG A 478 -5.64 -28.45 18.19
CA ARG A 478 -6.85 -27.89 17.54
C ARG A 478 -6.52 -26.96 16.37
N ASN A 479 -5.39 -26.27 16.43
CA ASN A 479 -4.85 -25.47 15.33
C ASN A 479 -3.33 -25.72 15.18
N PRO A 480 -2.93 -26.72 14.38
CA PRO A 480 -1.51 -27.05 14.19
C PRO A 480 -0.73 -25.99 13.41
N SER A 481 -1.41 -24.99 12.83
CA SER A 481 -0.81 -23.91 12.04
C SER A 481 -0.54 -22.62 12.83
N LEU A 482 -0.95 -22.59 14.11
CA LEU A 482 -0.86 -21.45 15.01
C LEU A 482 0.58 -21.12 15.36
N ILE A 483 0.97 -19.86 15.15
CA ILE A 483 2.30 -19.35 15.52
C ILE A 483 2.25 -18.76 16.93
N PHE A 484 3.19 -19.14 17.79
CA PHE A 484 3.36 -18.56 19.12
C PHE A 484 4.53 -17.59 19.09
N THR A 485 4.30 -16.32 19.38
CA THR A 485 5.36 -15.32 19.59
C THR A 485 5.43 -14.98 21.06
N ARG A 486 6.55 -15.33 21.70
CA ARG A 486 6.71 -15.31 23.15
C ARG A 486 7.88 -14.44 23.53
N VAL A 487 7.62 -13.38 24.29
CA VAL A 487 8.65 -12.43 24.72
C VAL A 487 8.88 -12.54 26.22
N SER A 488 10.09 -12.91 26.64
CA SER A 488 10.44 -12.98 28.06
C SER A 488 11.77 -12.30 28.36
N GLY A 489 12.11 -12.11 29.63
CA GLY A 489 13.36 -11.45 30.00
C GLY A 489 14.61 -12.22 29.56
N TYR A 490 14.56 -13.55 29.61
CA TYR A 490 15.74 -14.43 29.48
C TYR A 490 15.54 -15.62 28.53
N GLY A 491 14.44 -15.64 27.74
CA GLY A 491 14.05 -16.74 26.85
C GLY A 491 13.08 -17.73 27.50
N GLN A 492 12.47 -18.63 26.70
CA GLN A 492 11.62 -19.71 27.21
C GLN A 492 12.42 -20.90 27.77
N THR A 493 13.73 -20.95 27.51
CA THR A 493 14.62 -22.04 27.92
C THR A 493 15.85 -21.55 28.67
N GLY A 494 16.62 -22.48 29.26
CA GLY A 494 17.83 -22.19 30.02
C GLY A 494 17.56 -21.92 31.51
N PRO A 495 18.64 -21.78 32.33
CA PRO A 495 18.54 -21.72 33.78
C PRO A 495 17.85 -20.44 34.30
N TRP A 496 17.78 -19.39 33.48
CA TRP A 496 17.20 -18.10 33.87
C TRP A 496 15.79 -17.87 33.31
N ALA A 497 15.26 -18.77 32.48
CA ALA A 497 13.88 -18.73 32.02
C ALA A 497 12.82 -18.50 33.13
N PRO A 498 12.91 -19.11 34.34
CA PRO A 498 11.92 -18.88 35.38
C PRO A 498 12.11 -17.56 36.15
N ARG A 499 13.05 -16.69 35.77
CA ARG A 499 13.21 -15.38 36.41
C ARG A 499 12.20 -14.37 35.84
N PRO A 500 11.61 -13.50 36.67
CA PRO A 500 10.88 -12.34 36.15
C PRO A 500 11.87 -11.40 35.45
N GLY A 501 11.44 -10.76 34.36
CA GLY A 501 12.28 -9.83 33.60
C GLY A 501 11.49 -8.62 33.13
N TYR A 502 11.99 -7.44 33.48
CA TYR A 502 11.60 -6.17 32.86
C TYR A 502 12.79 -5.66 32.03
N ALA A 503 12.52 -4.85 31.00
CA ALA A 503 13.55 -4.23 30.18
C ALA A 503 14.69 -3.63 31.00
N SER A 504 14.39 -2.96 32.12
CA SER A 504 15.41 -2.32 32.93
C SER A 504 16.47 -3.26 33.51
N VAL A 505 16.05 -4.46 33.95
CA VAL A 505 16.95 -5.48 34.50
C VAL A 505 17.65 -6.21 33.36
N CYS A 506 16.95 -6.53 32.28
CA CYS A 506 17.53 -7.20 31.12
C CYS A 506 18.57 -6.32 30.39
N GLU A 507 18.37 -5.00 30.32
CA GLU A 507 19.35 -4.03 29.83
C GLU A 507 20.63 -4.05 30.69
N ALA A 508 20.51 -4.20 32.01
CA ALA A 508 21.67 -4.33 32.88
C ALA A 508 22.39 -5.68 32.68
N GLU A 509 21.65 -6.79 32.71
CA GLU A 509 22.18 -8.14 32.57
C GLU A 509 22.76 -8.43 31.18
N SER A 510 22.28 -7.73 30.14
CA SER A 510 22.90 -7.79 28.81
C SER A 510 24.28 -7.14 28.77
N GLY A 511 24.60 -6.23 29.71
CA GLY A 511 25.80 -5.40 29.69
C GLY A 511 25.58 -4.02 29.03
N PHE A 512 24.42 -3.77 28.42
CA PHE A 512 24.12 -2.51 27.74
C PHE A 512 24.28 -1.30 28.67
N ARG A 513 23.75 -1.37 29.91
CA ARG A 513 23.86 -0.23 30.83
C ARG A 513 25.30 0.08 31.23
N TYR A 514 26.20 -0.90 31.29
CA TYR A 514 27.57 -0.69 31.71
C TYR A 514 28.34 0.25 30.76
N ILE A 515 28.08 0.15 29.45
CA ILE A 515 28.71 1.01 28.45
C ILE A 515 28.06 2.40 28.31
N ASN A 516 26.97 2.67 29.03
CA ASN A 516 26.27 3.94 29.00
C ASN A 516 26.53 4.71 30.30
N GLY A 517 27.26 5.82 30.21
CA GLY A 517 27.60 6.66 31.36
C GLY A 517 28.90 7.40 31.14
N PHE A 518 29.38 8.07 32.18
CA PHE A 518 30.67 8.75 32.14
C PHE A 518 31.79 7.83 32.64
N PRO A 519 32.96 7.85 31.98
CA PRO A 519 34.11 7.09 32.44
C PRO A 519 34.70 7.71 33.69
N ASP A 520 35.04 6.86 34.65
CA ASP A 520 35.90 7.22 35.77
C ASP A 520 37.32 7.49 35.24
N VAL A 521 37.92 8.59 35.69
CA VAL A 521 39.22 9.08 35.18
C VAL A 521 40.36 8.11 35.50
N GLN A 522 40.24 7.33 36.58
CA GLN A 522 41.29 6.41 37.02
C GLN A 522 41.10 4.99 36.46
N SER A 523 39.90 4.43 36.58
CA SER A 523 39.61 3.04 36.23
C SER A 523 39.13 2.85 34.79
N GLY A 524 38.64 3.91 34.13
CA GLY A 524 37.97 3.81 32.82
C GLY A 524 36.61 3.07 32.86
N GLY A 525 36.18 2.63 34.05
CA GLY A 525 34.87 2.05 34.32
C GLY A 525 33.81 3.13 34.55
N LEU A 526 32.70 2.77 35.20
CA LEU A 526 31.64 3.72 35.54
C LEU A 526 32.07 4.68 36.65
N SER A 527 31.94 5.99 36.42
CA SER A 527 32.14 7.01 37.46
C SER A 527 31.00 7.11 38.47
N GLY A 528 29.88 6.43 38.22
CA GLY A 528 28.66 6.47 39.04
C GLY A 528 27.58 5.54 38.48
N PRO A 529 26.31 5.68 38.92
CA PRO A 529 25.21 4.91 38.36
C PRO A 529 25.15 5.05 36.82
N PRO A 530 24.93 3.94 36.08
CA PRO A 530 24.88 4.00 34.61
C PRO A 530 23.70 4.84 34.12
N VAL A 531 23.91 5.52 33.00
CA VAL A 531 22.88 6.32 32.33
C VAL A 531 22.02 5.41 31.47
N ARG A 532 20.71 5.69 31.39
CA ARG A 532 19.80 4.97 30.50
C ARG A 532 19.02 5.95 29.60
N PRO A 533 18.59 5.50 28.41
CA PRO A 533 17.56 6.19 27.66
C PRO A 533 16.25 6.31 28.46
N ASN A 534 15.59 7.46 28.38
CA ASN A 534 14.29 7.73 29.05
C ASN A 534 13.08 7.16 28.26
N ILE A 535 13.25 5.95 27.74
CA ILE A 535 12.25 5.15 27.01
C ILE A 535 12.41 3.67 27.41
N SER A 536 11.43 2.81 27.10
CA SER A 536 11.56 1.36 27.33
C SER A 536 12.33 0.68 26.19
N LEU A 537 13.63 0.96 26.08
CA LEU A 537 14.46 0.50 24.96
C LEU A 537 14.47 -1.03 24.85
N GLY A 538 14.77 -1.75 25.95
CA GLY A 538 14.83 -3.20 25.92
C GLY A 538 13.52 -3.85 25.46
N ASP A 539 12.38 -3.34 25.93
CA ASP A 539 11.07 -3.84 25.52
C ASP A 539 10.79 -3.56 24.04
N SER A 540 11.08 -2.34 23.56
CA SER A 540 10.86 -1.98 22.17
C SER A 540 11.74 -2.77 21.20
N ILE A 541 13.00 -3.02 21.55
CA ILE A 541 13.92 -3.83 20.72
C ILE A 541 13.49 -5.30 20.72
N ALA A 542 13.07 -5.84 21.87
CA ALA A 542 12.51 -7.19 21.93
C ALA A 542 11.19 -7.29 21.15
N GLY A 543 10.32 -6.27 21.22
CA GLY A 543 9.10 -6.19 20.42
C GLY A 543 9.37 -6.13 18.92
N LEU A 544 10.42 -5.44 18.49
CA LEU A 544 10.87 -5.43 17.10
C LEU A 544 11.35 -6.81 16.64
N HIS A 545 12.17 -7.49 17.44
CA HIS A 545 12.61 -8.87 17.17
C HIS A 545 11.43 -9.84 17.13
N ALA A 546 10.44 -9.66 18.02
CA ALA A 546 9.22 -10.44 18.04
C ALA A 546 8.39 -10.25 16.78
N ALA A 547 8.12 -9.01 16.36
CA ALA A 547 7.41 -8.74 15.10
C ALA A 547 8.16 -9.31 13.89
N PHE A 548 9.49 -9.12 13.82
CA PHE A 548 10.33 -9.68 12.77
C PHE A 548 10.26 -11.21 12.75
N GLY A 549 10.40 -11.86 13.90
CA GLY A 549 10.28 -13.30 14.05
C GLY A 549 8.89 -13.83 13.68
N THR A 550 7.82 -13.12 14.03
CA THR A 550 6.45 -13.44 13.60
C THR A 550 6.33 -13.41 12.07
N VAL A 551 6.85 -12.37 11.42
CA VAL A 551 6.84 -12.27 9.94
C VAL A 551 7.65 -13.40 9.31
N LEU A 552 8.82 -13.73 9.85
CA LEU A 552 9.61 -14.88 9.38
C LEU A 552 8.84 -16.20 9.53
N ALA A 553 8.14 -16.40 10.65
CA ALA A 553 7.31 -17.59 10.88
C ALA A 553 6.14 -17.67 9.90
N LEU A 554 5.48 -16.55 9.61
CA LEU A 554 4.41 -16.45 8.61
C LEU A 554 4.93 -16.78 7.20
N LEU A 555 6.08 -16.22 6.81
CA LEU A 555 6.74 -16.51 5.54
C LEU A 555 7.17 -17.99 5.44
N GLN A 556 7.72 -18.55 6.52
CA GLN A 556 8.07 -19.96 6.59
C GLN A 556 6.83 -20.85 6.39
N ARG A 557 5.72 -20.54 7.07
CA ARG A 557 4.45 -21.24 6.93
C ARG A 557 3.93 -21.17 5.48
N GLN A 558 4.00 -20.00 4.86
CA GLN A 558 3.61 -19.81 3.45
C GLN A 558 4.51 -20.60 2.49
N ASN A 559 5.82 -20.61 2.71
CA ASN A 559 6.76 -21.37 1.88
C ASN A 559 6.51 -22.87 1.98
N LYS A 560 6.27 -23.40 3.18
CA LYS A 560 5.91 -24.82 3.38
C LYS A 560 4.62 -25.18 2.65
N LEU A 561 3.62 -24.29 2.65
CA LEU A 561 2.39 -24.48 1.88
C LEU A 561 2.66 -24.57 0.37
N LYS A 562 3.50 -23.70 -0.17
CA LYS A 562 3.89 -23.73 -1.60
C LYS A 562 4.61 -25.02 -1.99
N THR A 563 5.34 -25.63 -1.06
CA THR A 563 6.08 -26.87 -1.30
C THR A 563 5.34 -28.14 -0.84
N ASN A 564 4.04 -28.05 -0.55
CA ASN A 564 3.20 -29.18 -0.07
C ASN A 564 3.74 -29.90 1.19
N LEU A 565 4.48 -29.19 2.05
CA LEU A 565 5.03 -29.74 3.31
C LEU A 565 4.09 -29.55 4.51
N GLY A 566 2.90 -28.98 4.29
CA GLY A 566 1.90 -28.68 5.32
C GLY A 566 2.17 -27.39 6.10
N ALA A 567 1.11 -26.76 6.62
CA ALA A 567 1.21 -25.57 7.47
C ALA A 567 1.37 -25.96 8.95
N THR A 568 2.60 -26.23 9.36
CA THR A 568 2.92 -26.36 10.80
C THR A 568 3.32 -25.01 11.37
N GLY A 569 2.62 -24.60 12.42
CA GLY A 569 2.93 -23.44 13.23
C GLY A 569 4.27 -23.61 13.96
N SER A 570 4.84 -22.50 14.40
CA SER A 570 6.14 -22.46 15.07
C SER A 570 6.09 -21.57 16.30
N THR A 571 7.08 -21.73 17.17
CA THR A 571 7.31 -20.84 18.30
C THR A 571 8.47 -19.90 17.98
N VAL A 572 8.19 -18.60 18.05
CA VAL A 572 9.15 -17.51 18.03
C VAL A 572 9.45 -17.17 19.49
N ASP A 573 10.61 -17.59 19.99
CA ASP A 573 11.12 -17.28 21.34
C ASP A 573 12.02 -16.05 21.27
N VAL A 574 11.67 -15.00 22.01
CA VAL A 574 12.43 -13.76 22.08
C VAL A 574 12.78 -13.42 23.52
N SER A 575 14.08 -13.38 23.81
CA SER A 575 14.63 -12.87 25.06
C SER A 575 14.97 -11.39 24.95
N ILE A 576 14.60 -10.59 25.96
CA ILE A 576 15.03 -9.19 26.03
C ILE A 576 16.56 -9.09 26.16
N VAL A 577 17.20 -9.98 26.94
CA VAL A 577 18.66 -9.98 27.09
C VAL A 577 19.34 -10.26 25.75
N GLU A 578 18.87 -11.24 24.98
CA GLU A 578 19.47 -11.58 23.68
C GLU A 578 19.21 -10.49 22.63
N SER A 579 18.03 -9.87 22.68
CA SER A 579 17.69 -8.73 21.81
C SER A 579 18.60 -7.53 22.06
N MET A 580 18.90 -7.23 23.33
CA MET A 580 19.87 -6.20 23.69
C MET A 580 21.31 -6.61 23.37
N LEU A 581 21.65 -7.89 23.52
CA LEU A 581 22.95 -8.43 23.16
C LEU A 581 23.23 -8.25 21.67
N ASN A 582 22.23 -8.51 20.82
CA ASN A 582 22.33 -8.34 19.38
C ASN A 582 22.64 -6.88 18.98
N LEU A 583 22.06 -5.90 19.69
CA LEU A 583 22.32 -4.47 19.48
C LEU A 583 23.76 -4.05 19.81
N MET A 584 24.50 -4.86 20.58
CA MET A 584 25.87 -4.59 21.01
C MET A 584 26.93 -5.22 20.10
N GLU A 585 26.65 -5.29 18.80
CA GLU A 585 27.41 -5.90 17.69
C GLU A 585 28.90 -6.17 17.96
N GLY A 586 29.70 -5.12 18.17
CA GLY A 586 31.16 -5.21 18.27
C GLY A 586 31.72 -5.57 19.65
N ILE A 587 30.91 -5.56 20.72
CA ILE A 587 31.41 -5.69 22.09
C ILE A 587 31.94 -7.10 22.36
N ILE A 588 31.17 -8.14 21.99
CA ILE A 588 31.57 -9.52 22.23
C ILE A 588 32.79 -9.91 21.38
N PRO A 589 32.83 -9.65 20.06
CA PRO A 589 34.02 -9.96 19.26
C PRO A 589 35.28 -9.26 19.77
N GLU A 590 35.18 -8.01 20.26
CA GLU A 590 36.32 -7.30 20.83
C GLU A 590 36.82 -7.92 22.13
N TYR A 591 35.91 -8.34 23.01
CA TYR A 591 36.27 -9.06 24.21
C TYR A 591 36.91 -10.41 23.89
N ASP A 592 36.29 -11.23 23.04
CA ASP A 592 36.80 -12.54 22.64
C ASP A 592 38.19 -12.45 21.98
N ARG A 593 38.35 -11.54 21.02
CA ARG A 593 39.58 -11.46 20.21
C ARG A 593 40.71 -10.67 20.86
N LYS A 594 40.40 -9.75 21.77
CA LYS A 594 41.38 -8.80 22.33
C LYS A 594 41.39 -8.71 23.86
N GLY A 595 40.50 -9.41 24.56
CA GLY A 595 40.34 -9.31 26.02
C GLY A 595 39.94 -7.92 26.48
N LYS A 596 39.40 -7.08 25.59
CA LYS A 596 39.06 -5.69 25.90
C LYS A 596 37.64 -5.61 26.46
N THR A 597 37.52 -5.10 27.67
CA THR A 597 36.23 -4.68 28.23
C THR A 597 35.91 -3.27 27.75
N ARG A 598 34.93 -3.12 26.87
CA ARG A 598 34.47 -1.79 26.43
C ARG A 598 33.78 -1.09 27.60
N GLY A 599 34.30 0.07 27.99
CA GLY A 599 33.79 0.87 29.10
C GLY A 599 32.80 1.96 28.64
N PRO A 600 32.23 2.71 29.61
CA PRO A 600 31.41 3.89 29.35
C PRO A 600 32.16 4.99 28.58
N SER A 601 31.45 5.70 27.70
CA SER A 601 32.06 6.63 26.73
C SER A 601 31.57 8.08 26.81
N GLY A 602 30.66 8.40 27.75
CA GLY A 602 29.99 9.69 27.80
C GLY A 602 29.14 9.90 26.53
N SER A 603 29.33 11.04 25.87
CA SER A 603 28.69 11.41 24.61
C SER A 603 29.45 10.97 23.35
N SER A 604 30.56 10.24 23.51
CA SER A 604 31.43 9.78 22.40
C SER A 604 31.27 8.29 22.12
N VAL A 605 31.89 7.81 21.04
CA VAL A 605 32.18 6.37 20.83
C VAL A 605 33.68 6.15 21.02
N THR A 606 34.08 5.27 21.95
CA THR A 606 35.51 5.04 22.22
C THR A 606 36.22 4.43 21.01
N GLY A 607 37.42 4.93 20.71
CA GLY A 607 38.22 4.43 19.58
C GLY A 607 37.80 4.93 18.19
N ILE A 608 36.83 5.84 18.10
CA ILE A 608 36.41 6.49 16.85
C ILE A 608 36.47 8.00 17.07
N VAL A 609 37.23 8.75 16.26
CA VAL A 609 37.47 10.19 16.49
C VAL A 609 37.47 10.98 15.18
N PRO A 610 36.79 12.14 15.12
CA PRO A 610 35.84 12.70 16.10
C PRO A 610 34.43 12.11 15.95
N THR A 611 33.73 11.98 17.07
CA THR A 611 32.30 11.62 17.11
C THR A 611 31.75 11.98 18.49
N ASN A 612 31.23 13.19 18.66
CA ASN A 612 30.82 13.68 19.97
C ASN A 612 29.72 14.76 19.86
N ALA A 613 29.15 15.12 21.01
CA ALA A 613 28.33 16.32 21.15
C ALA A 613 29.24 17.50 21.56
N TYR A 614 29.13 18.62 20.85
CA TYR A 614 29.91 19.84 21.07
C TYR A 614 28.99 21.01 21.45
N PRO A 615 29.40 21.85 22.39
CA PRO A 615 28.63 23.03 22.78
C PRO A 615 28.62 24.10 21.69
N CYS A 616 27.54 24.85 21.60
CA CYS A 616 27.40 26.04 20.77
C CYS A 616 26.93 27.22 21.62
N LEU A 617 26.94 28.43 21.04
CA LEU A 617 26.28 29.58 21.65
C LEU A 617 24.80 29.26 21.92
N PRO A 618 24.26 29.58 23.10
CA PRO A 618 22.83 29.47 23.38
C PRO A 618 22.00 30.25 22.36
N SER A 619 20.79 29.77 22.08
CA SER A 619 19.86 30.51 21.24
C SER A 619 19.51 31.85 21.91
N PRO A 620 19.44 32.97 21.17
CA PRO A 620 18.95 34.25 21.70
C PRO A 620 17.55 34.14 22.34
N ASP A 621 16.72 33.22 21.86
CA ASP A 621 15.36 32.99 22.37
C ASP A 621 15.34 32.20 23.69
N ALA A 622 16.44 31.52 24.03
CA ALA A 622 16.56 30.68 25.23
C ALA A 622 18.00 30.73 25.78
N PRO A 623 18.48 31.89 26.26
CA PRO A 623 19.89 32.13 26.60
C PRO A 623 20.40 31.25 27.75
N GLU A 624 19.49 30.78 28.62
CA GLU A 624 19.82 29.90 29.76
C GLU A 624 19.83 28.41 29.40
N THR A 625 19.45 28.04 28.16
CA THR A 625 19.40 26.64 27.72
C THR A 625 20.68 26.28 26.98
N PRO A 626 21.46 25.28 27.45
CA PRO A 626 22.64 24.81 26.73
C PRO A 626 22.29 24.32 25.32
N CYS A 627 23.07 24.74 24.32
CA CYS A 627 22.93 24.30 22.95
C CYS A 627 24.05 23.32 22.59
N TYR A 628 23.70 22.19 21.97
CA TYR A 628 24.66 21.19 21.53
C TYR A 628 24.38 20.75 20.10
N ILE A 629 25.46 20.47 19.37
CA ILE A 629 25.43 19.81 18.06
C ILE A 629 26.21 18.50 18.12
N VAL A 630 25.83 17.55 17.29
CA VAL A 630 26.59 16.33 17.05
C VAL A 630 27.25 16.45 15.69
N ILE A 631 28.57 16.27 15.63
CA ILE A 631 29.32 16.23 14.36
C ILE A 631 29.84 14.81 14.15
N GLY A 632 29.47 14.21 13.02
CA GLY A 632 29.93 12.89 12.59
C GLY A 632 31.02 13.01 11.53
N ALA A 633 32.29 13.13 11.95
CA ALA A 633 33.42 13.30 11.04
C ALA A 633 34.53 12.24 11.21
N ASN A 634 34.13 11.03 11.58
CA ASN A 634 35.03 9.91 11.86
C ASN A 634 35.77 9.35 10.63
N GLY A 635 35.22 9.48 9.42
CA GLY A 635 35.87 9.07 8.17
C GLY A 635 37.02 10.00 7.78
N ASP A 636 38.14 9.45 7.30
CA ASP A 636 39.38 10.22 7.09
C ASP A 636 39.22 11.46 6.18
N THR A 637 38.44 11.35 5.11
CA THR A 637 38.16 12.48 4.21
C THR A 637 37.18 13.50 4.79
N ILE A 638 36.27 13.07 5.67
CA ILE A 638 35.33 13.96 6.37
C ILE A 638 36.07 14.71 7.47
N TYR A 639 36.94 14.02 8.22
CA TYR A 639 37.80 14.61 9.25
C TYR A 639 38.65 15.76 8.69
N LYS A 640 39.34 15.53 7.57
CA LYS A 640 40.17 16.57 6.96
C LYS A 640 39.33 17.80 6.60
N ARG A 641 38.16 17.60 5.98
CA ARG A 641 37.23 18.69 5.63
C ARG A 641 36.75 19.45 6.85
N LEU A 642 36.42 18.75 7.95
CA LEU A 642 36.06 19.39 9.21
C LEU A 642 37.20 20.27 9.72
N MET A 643 38.41 19.71 9.86
CA MET A 643 39.58 20.45 10.36
C MET A 643 39.92 21.66 9.48
N ASP A 644 39.88 21.52 8.16
CA ASP A 644 40.08 22.63 7.22
C ASP A 644 39.00 23.72 7.42
N THR A 645 37.73 23.32 7.62
CA THR A 645 36.59 24.24 7.79
C THR A 645 36.68 25.03 9.09
N ILE A 646 37.13 24.42 10.19
CA ILE A 646 37.27 25.10 11.48
C ILE A 646 38.62 25.82 11.65
N GLY A 647 39.42 25.92 10.58
CA GLY A 647 40.71 26.62 10.58
C GLY A 647 41.82 25.87 11.32
N ARG A 648 41.70 24.54 11.46
CA ARG A 648 42.64 23.65 12.19
C ARG A 648 43.31 22.65 11.27
N SER A 649 43.70 23.10 10.07
CA SER A 649 44.42 22.27 9.10
C SER A 649 45.78 21.78 9.63
N ASP A 650 46.34 22.42 10.67
CA ASP A 650 47.49 21.93 11.45
C ASP A 650 47.26 20.54 12.05
N LEU A 651 46.00 20.15 12.29
CA LEU A 651 45.60 18.83 12.78
C LEU A 651 45.29 17.83 11.66
N THR A 652 45.83 18.01 10.44
CA THR A 652 45.57 17.10 9.29
C THR A 652 46.81 16.36 8.78
N GLY A 653 47.97 16.57 9.42
CA GLY A 653 49.22 15.93 9.03
C GLY A 653 49.27 14.40 9.26
N PRO A 654 50.43 13.75 9.04
CA PRO A 654 50.59 12.30 9.15
C PRO A 654 50.10 11.70 10.49
N GLU A 655 50.20 12.46 11.59
CA GLU A 655 49.71 12.05 12.92
C GLU A 655 48.18 12.03 13.07
N TYR A 656 47.41 12.40 12.04
CA TYR A 656 45.95 12.48 12.06
C TYR A 656 45.30 11.77 10.86
N LEU A 657 46.11 11.19 9.96
CA LEU A 657 45.68 10.72 8.65
C LEU A 657 44.58 9.65 8.70
N GLN A 658 44.63 8.79 9.73
CA GLN A 658 43.72 7.67 9.90
C GLN A 658 43.15 7.66 11.32
N ASN A 659 41.99 7.04 11.51
CA ASN A 659 41.30 7.02 12.80
C ASN A 659 42.20 6.57 13.97
N HIS A 660 42.99 5.51 13.80
CA HIS A 660 43.86 5.02 14.87
C HIS A 660 45.01 5.98 15.26
N HIS A 661 45.37 6.92 14.37
CA HIS A 661 46.27 8.02 14.71
C HIS A 661 45.51 9.08 15.54
N ARG A 662 44.31 9.47 15.09
CA ARG A 662 43.44 10.44 15.78
C ARG A 662 43.03 10.02 17.18
N VAL A 663 42.78 8.73 17.40
CA VAL A 663 42.45 8.17 18.72
C VAL A 663 43.52 8.51 19.77
N LYS A 664 44.81 8.51 19.38
CA LYS A 664 45.91 8.87 20.30
C LYS A 664 45.95 10.36 20.63
N LYS A 665 45.25 11.20 19.84
CA LYS A 665 45.19 12.65 19.93
C LYS A 665 43.77 13.14 20.22
N GLN A 666 42.89 12.27 20.72
CA GLN A 666 41.46 12.55 20.87
C GLN A 666 41.21 13.86 21.62
N VAL A 667 41.82 14.03 22.79
CA VAL A 667 41.65 15.24 23.62
C VAL A 667 41.92 16.52 22.81
N GLN A 668 43.05 16.57 22.10
CA GLN A 668 43.45 17.73 21.29
C GLN A 668 42.45 18.04 20.15
N ILE A 669 41.92 17.00 19.50
CA ILE A 669 40.95 17.14 18.40
C ILE A 669 39.60 17.61 18.94
N GLU A 670 39.13 16.99 20.01
CA GLU A 670 37.84 17.31 20.65
C GLU A 670 37.85 18.74 21.22
N GLU A 671 38.95 19.16 21.85
CA GLU A 671 39.15 20.54 22.33
C GLU A 671 39.15 21.55 21.17
N ALA A 672 39.78 21.22 20.05
CA ALA A 672 39.80 22.08 18.87
C ALA A 672 38.39 22.31 18.30
N ILE A 673 37.61 21.24 18.16
CA ILE A 673 36.23 21.30 17.66
C ILE A 673 35.34 22.03 18.66
N SER A 674 35.44 21.70 19.95
CA SER A 674 34.66 22.34 21.02
C SER A 674 34.94 23.84 21.12
N ALA A 675 36.21 24.24 21.06
CA ALA A 675 36.61 25.65 21.13
C ALA A 675 36.06 26.47 19.95
N TRP A 676 36.01 25.88 18.75
CA TRP A 676 35.44 26.52 17.57
C TRP A 676 33.90 26.58 17.66
N THR A 677 33.25 25.44 17.88
CA THR A 677 31.77 25.35 17.97
C THR A 677 31.17 26.24 19.06
N SER A 678 31.87 26.42 20.18
CA SER A 678 31.46 27.31 21.28
C SER A 678 31.38 28.80 20.89
N GLN A 679 31.99 29.21 19.78
CA GLN A 679 32.01 30.59 19.30
C GLN A 679 30.91 30.88 18.27
N HIS A 680 30.12 29.87 17.90
CA HIS A 680 29.12 29.94 16.85
C HIS A 680 27.75 29.49 17.35
N SER A 681 26.69 30.03 16.75
CA SER A 681 25.35 29.46 16.88
C SER A 681 25.27 28.09 16.21
N ALA A 682 24.33 27.25 16.63
CA ALA A 682 24.18 25.92 16.04
C ALA A 682 23.80 25.99 14.55
N GLU A 683 23.03 27.00 14.14
CA GLU A 683 22.64 27.27 12.76
C GLU A 683 23.84 27.58 11.88
N GLU A 684 24.75 28.46 12.34
CA GLU A 684 25.99 28.78 11.62
C GLU A 684 26.87 27.54 11.47
N VAL A 685 27.01 26.74 12.53
CA VAL A 685 27.79 25.50 12.44
C VAL A 685 27.15 24.52 11.46
N ILE A 686 25.84 24.32 11.53
CA ILE A 686 25.12 23.43 10.61
C ILE A 686 25.34 23.87 9.16
N GLU A 687 25.20 25.17 8.89
CA GLU A 687 25.37 25.72 7.56
C GLU A 687 26.79 25.50 7.03
N MET A 688 27.81 25.82 7.84
CA MET A 688 29.21 25.63 7.45
C MET A 688 29.57 24.16 7.22
N MET A 689 29.11 23.27 8.08
CA MET A 689 29.33 21.82 7.93
C MET A 689 28.61 21.25 6.72
N ASN A 690 27.36 21.66 6.45
CA ASN A 690 26.62 21.26 5.26
C ASN A 690 27.33 21.70 3.97
N ARG A 691 27.83 22.95 3.91
CA ARG A 691 28.62 23.43 2.77
C ARG A 691 29.91 22.61 2.57
N ALA A 692 30.53 22.14 3.66
CA ALA A 692 31.72 21.28 3.62
C ALA A 692 31.40 19.79 3.36
N GLY A 693 30.11 19.40 3.32
CA GLY A 693 29.67 18.01 3.22
C GLY A 693 30.06 17.17 4.44
N VAL A 694 30.04 17.77 5.63
CA VAL A 694 30.31 17.12 6.94
C VAL A 694 28.97 16.89 7.65
N PRO A 695 28.63 15.63 8.03
CA PRO A 695 27.41 15.33 8.78
C PRO A 695 27.35 16.03 10.13
N VAL A 696 26.23 16.72 10.36
CA VAL A 696 25.98 17.53 11.56
C VAL A 696 24.49 17.52 11.90
N GLY A 697 24.14 17.63 13.18
CA GLY A 697 22.76 17.84 13.61
C GLY A 697 22.67 18.44 15.01
N ARG A 698 21.59 19.16 15.29
CA ARG A 698 21.30 19.70 16.63
C ARG A 698 20.73 18.63 17.56
N VAL A 699 21.02 18.75 18.85
CA VAL A 699 20.26 18.06 19.90
C VAL A 699 18.97 18.83 20.12
N VAL A 700 17.82 18.23 19.79
CA VAL A 700 16.52 18.92 19.72
C VAL A 700 15.51 18.35 20.71
N THR A 701 14.57 19.20 21.12
CA THR A 701 13.41 18.83 21.95
C THR A 701 12.31 18.15 21.13
N VAL A 702 11.35 17.49 21.80
CA VAL A 702 10.19 16.89 21.10
C VAL A 702 9.34 17.93 20.37
N LYS A 703 9.28 19.18 20.87
CA LYS A 703 8.59 20.29 20.19
C LYS A 703 9.23 20.54 18.84
N GLU A 704 10.55 20.72 18.81
CA GLU A 704 11.31 20.94 17.58
C GLU A 704 11.23 19.74 16.63
N VAL A 705 11.20 18.50 17.14
CA VAL A 705 10.98 17.29 16.31
C VAL A 705 9.62 17.34 15.62
N VAL A 706 8.55 17.67 16.35
CA VAL A 706 7.19 17.76 15.80
C VAL A 706 7.07 18.91 14.79
N GLU A 707 7.77 20.02 15.02
CA GLU A 707 7.76 21.20 14.13
C GLU A 707 8.76 21.08 12.96
N ASN A 708 9.60 20.04 12.93
CA ASN A 708 10.67 19.88 11.94
C ASN A 708 10.13 19.65 10.52
N GLU A 709 10.66 20.40 9.55
CA GLU A 709 10.25 20.35 8.14
C GLU A 709 10.39 18.94 7.53
N GLN A 710 11.50 18.25 7.77
CA GLN A 710 11.73 16.90 7.21
C GLN A 710 10.81 15.85 7.83
N ILE A 711 10.52 15.96 9.13
CA ILE A 711 9.57 15.09 9.83
C ILE A 711 8.15 15.29 9.27
N GLN A 712 7.74 16.54 9.06
CA GLN A 712 6.44 16.88 8.46
C GLN A 712 6.35 16.42 7.00
N ALA A 713 7.37 16.72 6.19
CA ALA A 713 7.41 16.34 4.78
C ALA A 713 7.35 14.82 4.56
N ARG A 714 7.83 14.03 5.53
CA ARG A 714 7.76 12.57 5.52
C ARG A 714 6.51 11.99 6.15
N GLY A 715 5.57 12.82 6.63
CA GLY A 715 4.37 12.37 7.34
C GLY A 715 4.68 11.55 8.60
N ALA A 716 5.81 11.84 9.24
CA ALA A 716 6.36 11.01 10.31
C ALA A 716 5.66 11.23 11.66
N VAL A 717 4.92 12.34 11.79
CA VAL A 717 3.97 12.60 12.87
C VAL A 717 2.59 12.72 12.24
N GLN A 718 1.62 11.97 12.76
CA GLN A 718 0.26 11.94 12.23
C GLN A 718 -0.75 12.26 13.32
N GLU A 719 -1.81 12.97 12.93
CA GLU A 719 -3.00 13.12 13.76
C GLU A 719 -3.88 11.88 13.60
N VAL A 720 -4.23 11.27 14.71
CA VAL A 720 -4.99 10.02 14.72
C VAL A 720 -6.19 10.19 15.64
N LEU A 721 -7.35 9.75 15.17
CA LEU A 721 -8.60 9.85 15.91
C LEU A 721 -8.59 8.93 17.14
N VAL A 722 -8.96 9.49 18.27
CA VAL A 722 -9.38 8.78 19.47
C VAL A 722 -10.91 8.74 19.46
N GLU A 723 -11.46 7.55 19.23
CA GLU A 723 -12.91 7.33 19.30
C GLU A 723 -13.34 7.14 20.75
N LYS A 724 -14.35 7.89 21.18
CA LYS A 724 -14.93 7.80 22.52
C LYS A 724 -16.37 7.31 22.43
N GLU A 725 -16.66 6.17 23.06
CA GLU A 725 -18.04 5.67 23.12
C GLU A 725 -18.93 6.63 23.92
N GLY A 726 -20.03 7.09 23.30
CA GLY A 726 -20.99 8.00 23.95
C GLY A 726 -20.44 9.39 24.30
N GLY A 727 -19.29 9.79 23.74
CA GLY A 727 -18.62 11.06 24.02
C GLY A 727 -18.13 11.78 22.78
N GLN A 728 -17.41 12.89 22.99
CA GLN A 728 -16.77 13.63 21.90
C GLN A 728 -15.41 13.00 21.57
N SER A 729 -15.22 12.60 20.31
CA SER A 729 -13.91 12.16 19.78
C SER A 729 -12.95 13.34 19.58
N TRP A 730 -11.64 13.08 19.66
CA TRP A 730 -10.58 14.07 19.43
C TRP A 730 -9.36 13.45 18.74
N ASN A 731 -8.46 14.28 18.23
CA ASN A 731 -7.21 13.82 17.62
C ASN A 731 -6.06 13.83 18.62
N VAL A 732 -5.17 12.85 18.51
CA VAL A 732 -3.87 12.81 19.19
C VAL A 732 -2.75 12.66 18.16
N LYS A 733 -1.65 13.40 18.34
CA LYS A 733 -0.45 13.27 17.50
C LYS A 733 0.38 12.06 17.94
N MET A 734 0.78 11.22 17.00
CA MET A 734 1.68 10.09 17.25
C MET A 734 2.62 9.83 16.07
N GLN A 735 3.55 8.89 16.26
CA GLN A 735 4.46 8.47 15.19
C GLN A 735 3.67 7.81 14.05
N GLY A 736 4.08 8.09 12.81
CA GLY A 736 3.61 7.38 11.61
C GLY A 736 4.06 5.91 11.59
N THR A 737 3.78 5.23 10.47
CA THR A 737 4.22 3.85 10.26
C THR A 737 5.59 3.81 9.58
N PHE A 738 6.50 3.00 10.12
CA PHE A 738 7.83 2.78 9.57
C PHE A 738 8.21 1.30 9.60
N PRO A 739 9.01 0.81 8.63
CA PRO A 739 9.55 1.54 7.48
C PRO A 739 8.48 1.94 6.45
N LEU A 740 8.78 2.91 5.58
CA LEU A 740 7.96 3.19 4.41
C LEU A 740 8.26 2.14 3.33
N LEU A 741 7.22 1.52 2.79
CA LEU A 741 7.34 0.54 1.72
C LEU A 741 6.78 1.14 0.43
N ASP A 742 7.52 1.00 -0.67
CA ASP A 742 7.05 1.47 -1.98
C ASP A 742 5.76 0.75 -2.36
N GLY A 743 4.77 1.51 -2.84
CA GLY A 743 3.43 0.99 -3.16
C GLY A 743 2.52 0.65 -1.97
N VAL A 744 2.92 0.94 -0.72
CA VAL A 744 2.11 0.65 0.49
C VAL A 744 1.81 1.94 1.27
N ASP A 745 0.54 2.36 1.33
CA ASP A 745 0.06 3.46 2.19
C ASP A 745 -0.27 2.92 3.59
N SER A 746 0.78 2.60 4.34
CA SER A 746 0.63 2.22 5.75
C SER A 746 0.52 3.46 6.64
N LYS A 747 -0.59 3.61 7.35
CA LYS A 747 -0.81 4.67 8.36
C LYS A 747 -1.53 4.14 9.60
N PRO A 748 -1.32 4.74 10.79
CA PRO A 748 -2.19 4.50 11.93
C PRO A 748 -3.65 4.79 11.55
N LYS A 749 -4.52 3.81 11.79
CA LYS A 749 -5.94 3.85 11.43
C LYS A 749 -6.76 4.51 12.53
N TRP A 750 -6.55 4.08 13.76
CA TRP A 750 -7.15 4.64 14.97
C TRP A 750 -6.17 4.53 16.14
N ALA A 751 -6.30 5.45 17.10
CA ALA A 751 -5.54 5.40 18.33
C ALA A 751 -6.01 4.21 19.19
N GLY A 752 -5.20 3.76 20.14
CA GLY A 752 -5.59 2.66 21.02
C GLY A 752 -6.96 2.89 21.65
N PRO A 753 -7.90 1.93 21.58
CA PRO A 753 -9.29 2.18 21.95
C PRO A 753 -9.52 2.12 23.47
N ASP A 754 -10.73 2.52 23.87
CA ASP A 754 -11.21 2.34 25.24
C ASP A 754 -11.21 0.87 25.64
N LEU A 755 -11.12 0.62 26.95
CA LEU A 755 -11.04 -0.74 27.49
C LEU A 755 -12.30 -1.52 27.10
N GLY A 756 -12.11 -2.61 26.38
CA GLY A 756 -13.19 -3.51 26.00
C GLY A 756 -14.13 -2.97 24.93
N PHE A 757 -13.78 -1.87 24.25
CA PHE A 757 -14.61 -1.24 23.21
C PHE A 757 -15.09 -2.23 22.12
N HIS A 758 -14.30 -3.26 21.82
CA HIS A 758 -14.61 -4.24 20.78
C HIS A 758 -15.04 -5.60 21.35
N THR A 759 -15.33 -5.70 22.64
CA THR A 759 -15.63 -6.98 23.31
C THR A 759 -16.84 -7.66 22.67
N ASP A 760 -17.94 -6.94 22.50
CA ASP A 760 -19.19 -7.53 21.96
C ASP A 760 -19.05 -7.84 20.48
N GLU A 761 -18.41 -6.95 19.71
CA GLU A 761 -18.10 -7.17 18.30
C GLU A 761 -17.32 -8.48 18.13
N VAL A 762 -16.21 -8.64 18.85
CA VAL A 762 -15.33 -9.81 18.70
C VAL A 762 -16.00 -11.09 19.17
N LEU A 763 -16.69 -11.08 20.32
CA LEU A 763 -17.35 -12.28 20.83
C LEU A 763 -18.52 -12.73 19.94
N ARG A 764 -19.30 -11.79 19.40
CA ARG A 764 -20.41 -12.12 18.49
C ARG A 764 -19.90 -12.53 17.12
N ASN A 765 -19.01 -11.76 16.52
CA ASN A 765 -18.59 -11.97 15.13
C ASN A 765 -17.58 -13.12 15.01
N ASN A 766 -16.62 -13.22 15.94
CA ASN A 766 -15.59 -14.26 15.86
C ASN A 766 -16.02 -15.55 16.54
N LEU A 767 -16.80 -15.52 17.62
CA LEU A 767 -17.22 -16.74 18.34
C LEU A 767 -18.67 -17.15 18.09
N GLY A 768 -19.51 -16.29 17.50
CA GLY A 768 -20.91 -16.59 17.24
C GLY A 768 -21.78 -16.58 18.49
N LEU A 769 -21.34 -15.91 19.57
CA LEU A 769 -22.13 -15.83 20.80
C LEU A 769 -23.38 -14.97 20.59
N SER A 770 -24.51 -15.39 21.17
CA SER A 770 -25.73 -14.60 21.19
C SER A 770 -25.59 -13.42 22.15
N GLU A 771 -26.46 -12.42 21.97
CA GLU A 771 -26.54 -11.27 22.87
C GLU A 771 -26.82 -11.67 24.32
N ASP A 772 -27.65 -12.69 24.53
CA ASP A 772 -27.92 -13.25 25.86
C ASP A 772 -26.67 -13.88 26.49
N ALA A 773 -25.88 -14.61 25.70
CA ALA A 773 -24.65 -15.24 26.18
C ALA A 773 -23.60 -14.18 26.57
N VAL A 774 -23.42 -13.16 25.73
CA VAL A 774 -22.53 -12.02 26.00
C VAL A 774 -22.99 -11.26 27.26
N SER A 775 -24.28 -10.96 27.36
CA SER A 775 -24.86 -10.29 28.52
C SER A 775 -24.63 -11.08 29.81
N LYS A 776 -24.80 -12.41 29.77
CA LYS A 776 -24.52 -13.29 30.90
C LYS A 776 -23.05 -13.26 31.30
N LEU A 777 -22.12 -13.38 30.34
CA LEU A 777 -20.69 -13.31 30.61
C LEU A 777 -20.28 -11.98 31.27
N ARG A 778 -20.91 -10.87 30.88
CA ARG A 778 -20.68 -9.55 31.48
C ARG A 778 -21.21 -9.46 32.90
N LEU A 779 -22.44 -9.94 33.14
CA LEU A 779 -23.04 -10.01 34.48
C LEU A 779 -22.20 -10.87 35.43
N ASP A 780 -21.64 -11.98 34.93
CA ASP A 780 -20.77 -12.88 35.69
C ASP A 780 -19.34 -12.30 35.88
N GLY A 781 -19.04 -11.13 35.30
CA GLY A 781 -17.75 -10.46 35.40
C GLY A 781 -16.62 -11.14 34.63
N ILE A 782 -16.94 -12.04 33.70
CA ILE A 782 -15.98 -12.74 32.84
C ILE A 782 -15.45 -11.81 31.75
N ILE A 783 -16.29 -10.88 31.29
CA ILE A 783 -15.95 -9.87 30.29
C ILE A 783 -16.23 -8.45 30.81
N GLY A 784 -15.64 -7.45 30.16
CA GLY A 784 -15.74 -6.03 30.52
C GLY A 784 -17.01 -5.33 30.09
#